data_AF-A0A7J6T955-F1
#
_entry.id   AF-A0A7J6T955-F1
#
_cell.length_a   1.000
_cell.length_b   1.000
_cell.length_c   1.000
_cell.angle_alpha   90.00
_cell.angle_beta   90.00
_cell.angle_gamma   90.00
#
_symmetry.space_group_name_H-M   'P 1'
#
loop_
_entity.id
_entity.type
_entity.pdbx_description
1 polymer ?
#
loop_
_entity_poly.entity_id
_entity_poly.type
_entity_poly.pdbx_seq_one_letter_code
_entity_poly.pdbx_strand_id
1 'polypeptide(L)'
;MKFSYELEFNAFGPWHDGYINYKRLKKLIKDQRHDLEGAGIRPTSLAWQEFNEEVLSELTRVQAYFSDILTRLSSWLEDLLGEAAEAMVHPKYRKSCAEVYLELNVLCNFVWLNSEGARKLVKKFDKFHGSSHCQDFIADCDALCEMSRIIEVEVRPMITYASSFCGGDETAAVEELSQALSEMLVWDRGTVWHDLIKLERQRCRLGIAPAVGGQRRTSLQQSSSLSPEDGKRNSLVSPLFASVELKIPERGCWQYVKDYWVTVMVYTIVFAVFLSILLLKIPGLPSPAARCLALLWLASALWSLGTVPLYVTGLAVPLLVVLLDTLPSSHGDRAIAARMAMAAMWSGSQLMVLASFSLAAALSKLRIDKELACVLLRVASGGSRVRTLIVLMFLGYSSSAAVGNVAASVLCMSIASPILDELPQNRVTTLNYGRSLLVAIAFACNVGGMTSPVASPQSVVAFALLHSNYGLSFSEWCAVAIPTSFVLLLLTFWLLKPEYLAPADDARQALLSGAGGGLAADSDHLVLPPRLGGSGHFCDDWRRLYVIVVVLLTVTLWLCSSFTVLVFGDISLSALLPLVALFAVPDLLTKADFLSLPWDVCFLLAGGSALALAVRDSELLVVASGFASSLVEEAPLWVCILATVAFVTLVSTLVSHTAAANVLMPFICSLAEVVVPPHVKGGVAVLGIPAALALSVGCALPISSTPNINATAIRRQGDDNHPWLKSSDFLRPGLPVSVVSIAVVASLGFLLSEMMVTTSVVHATHVDPV
;
A
#
# COMPACT_ATOMS: atom_id res chain seq x y z
N MET A 1 21.60 11.72 -11.53
CA MET A 1 20.77 12.80 -12.13
C MET A 1 21.59 14.08 -12.20
N LYS A 2 21.12 15.18 -12.81
CA LYS A 2 21.77 16.49 -12.60
C LYS A 2 21.57 16.86 -11.12
N PHE A 3 22.64 17.19 -10.38
CA PHE A 3 22.56 17.45 -8.93
C PHE A 3 21.51 18.50 -8.52
N SER A 4 21.19 19.46 -9.39
CA SER A 4 20.10 20.43 -9.16
C SER A 4 18.75 19.74 -8.90
N TYR A 5 18.44 18.67 -9.65
CA TYR A 5 17.26 17.85 -9.41
C TYR A 5 17.43 16.94 -8.19
N GLU A 6 18.65 16.49 -7.89
CA GLU A 6 18.90 15.72 -6.66
C GLU A 6 18.72 16.58 -5.41
N LEU A 7 19.04 17.87 -5.46
CA LEU A 7 18.82 18.80 -4.36
C LEU A 7 17.33 19.08 -4.18
N GLU A 8 16.61 19.45 -5.24
CA GLU A 8 15.15 19.67 -5.18
C GLU A 8 14.38 18.40 -4.75
N PHE A 9 14.86 17.24 -5.19
CA PHE A 9 14.24 15.98 -4.84
C PHE A 9 14.60 15.50 -3.44
N ASN A 10 15.80 15.79 -2.91
CA ASN A 10 16.20 15.34 -1.57
C ASN A 10 16.06 16.44 -0.51
N ALA A 11 15.64 17.65 -0.86
CA ALA A 11 15.36 18.69 0.12
C ALA A 11 14.13 18.30 0.96
N PHE A 12 14.25 18.48 2.27
CA PHE A 12 13.10 18.42 3.17
C PHE A 12 12.16 19.59 2.87
N GLY A 13 10.89 19.30 2.56
CA GLY A 13 9.93 20.28 2.05
C GLY A 13 9.80 21.55 2.90
N PRO A 14 9.64 21.43 4.23
CA PRO A 14 9.58 22.60 5.13
C PRO A 14 10.86 23.45 5.17
N TRP A 15 12.02 22.89 4.82
CA TRP A 15 13.33 23.56 4.88
C TRP A 15 13.85 23.94 3.50
N HIS A 16 12.99 23.91 2.48
CA HIS A 16 13.38 24.15 1.09
C HIS A 16 14.18 25.46 0.92
N ASP A 17 13.76 26.51 1.61
CA ASP A 17 14.40 27.83 1.53
C ASP A 17 15.78 27.86 2.22
N GLY A 18 16.06 26.92 3.13
CA GLY A 18 17.34 26.80 3.82
C GLY A 18 18.46 26.19 2.97
N TYR A 19 18.16 25.59 1.82
CA TYR A 19 19.19 24.96 0.98
C TYR A 19 19.93 25.98 0.11
N ILE A 20 21.18 25.66 -0.22
CA ILE A 20 22.04 26.47 -1.09
C ILE A 20 21.39 26.68 -2.47
N ASN A 21 21.38 27.92 -2.97
CA ASN A 21 20.78 28.24 -4.27
C ASN A 21 21.66 27.77 -5.44
N TYR A 22 21.68 26.47 -5.64
CA TYR A 22 22.56 25.80 -6.60
C TYR A 22 22.31 26.25 -8.04
N LYS A 23 21.06 26.61 -8.39
CA LYS A 23 20.72 27.09 -9.74
C LYS A 23 21.31 28.47 -10.02
N ARG A 24 21.20 29.42 -9.08
CA ARG A 24 21.76 30.77 -9.18
C ARG A 24 23.28 30.73 -9.27
N LEU A 25 23.95 30.05 -8.34
CA LEU A 25 25.42 29.96 -8.31
C LEU A 25 25.99 29.26 -9.55
N LYS A 26 25.29 28.25 -10.06
CA LYS A 26 25.65 27.60 -11.33
C LYS A 26 25.46 28.53 -12.55
N LYS A 27 24.49 29.44 -12.52
CA LYS A 27 24.30 30.43 -13.57
C LYS A 27 25.43 31.46 -13.53
N LEU A 28 25.82 31.91 -12.34
CA LEU A 28 26.95 32.82 -12.14
C LEU A 28 28.26 32.27 -12.74
N ILE A 29 28.56 30.98 -12.51
CA ILE A 29 29.72 30.30 -13.14
C ILE A 29 29.66 30.32 -14.68
N LYS A 30 28.45 30.24 -15.26
CA LYS A 30 28.28 30.27 -16.73
C LYS A 30 28.39 31.69 -17.29
N ASP A 31 27.85 32.67 -16.59
CA ASP A 31 27.85 34.07 -17.01
C ASP A 31 29.30 34.61 -16.98
N GLN A 32 30.07 34.30 -15.94
CA GLN A 32 31.52 34.60 -15.88
C GLN A 32 32.31 34.01 -17.05
N ARG A 33 31.90 32.84 -17.57
CA ARG A 33 32.54 32.23 -18.74
C ARG A 33 32.19 32.95 -20.05
N HIS A 34 30.93 33.34 -20.22
CA HIS A 34 30.52 34.09 -21.40
C HIS A 34 31.27 35.43 -21.49
N ASP A 35 31.52 36.06 -20.34
CA ASP A 35 32.33 37.27 -20.25
C ASP A 35 33.81 37.03 -20.61
N LEU A 36 34.37 35.86 -20.28
CA LEU A 36 35.74 35.44 -20.65
C LEU A 36 35.90 35.14 -22.14
N GLU A 37 34.84 34.66 -22.81
CA GLU A 37 34.84 34.39 -24.25
C GLU A 37 34.63 35.68 -25.10
N GLY A 38 34.07 36.75 -24.50
CA GLY A 38 33.71 38.00 -25.20
C GLY A 38 34.58 39.24 -24.90
N ALA A 39 35.28 39.29 -23.76
CA ALA A 39 36.14 40.41 -23.37
C ALA A 39 37.49 39.89 -22.82
N GLY A 40 38.58 40.60 -23.11
CA GLY A 40 39.95 40.19 -22.78
C GLY A 40 40.12 39.60 -21.37
N ILE A 41 40.69 38.38 -21.34
CA ILE A 41 41.15 37.56 -20.22
C ILE A 41 40.99 38.24 -18.85
N ARG A 42 39.85 38.01 -18.15
CA ARG A 42 39.78 38.31 -16.72
C ARG A 42 40.75 37.39 -15.97
N PRO A 43 41.52 37.89 -14.99
CA PRO A 43 42.39 37.04 -14.17
C PRO A 43 41.55 36.02 -13.40
N THR A 44 41.92 34.75 -13.49
CA THR A 44 41.24 33.63 -12.83
C THR A 44 41.10 33.84 -11.31
N SER A 45 42.04 34.57 -10.70
CA SER A 45 42.04 34.93 -9.28
C SER A 45 40.90 35.87 -8.89
N LEU A 46 40.56 36.84 -9.75
CA LEU A 46 39.49 37.82 -9.48
C LEU A 46 38.11 37.15 -9.62
N ALA A 47 37.94 36.32 -10.65
CA ALA A 47 36.71 35.53 -10.85
C ALA A 47 36.46 34.54 -9.71
N TRP A 48 37.53 33.95 -9.15
CA TRP A 48 37.45 33.12 -7.95
C TRP A 48 37.04 33.92 -6.72
N GLN A 49 37.61 35.11 -6.50
CA GLN A 49 37.24 35.96 -5.35
C GLN A 49 35.75 36.31 -5.36
N GLU A 50 35.21 36.79 -6.48
CA GLU A 50 33.78 37.12 -6.63
C GLU A 50 32.89 35.89 -6.42
N PHE A 51 33.26 34.75 -7.01
CA PHE A 51 32.49 33.52 -6.85
C PHE A 51 32.55 32.98 -5.41
N ASN A 52 33.71 33.05 -4.78
CA ASN A 52 33.94 32.58 -3.43
C ASN A 52 33.16 33.42 -2.41
N GLU A 53 33.15 34.75 -2.55
CA GLU A 53 32.34 35.65 -1.72
C GLU A 53 30.84 35.34 -1.83
N GLU A 54 30.33 35.10 -3.04
CA GLU A 54 28.92 34.77 -3.25
C GLU A 54 28.54 33.40 -2.67
N VAL A 55 29.41 32.39 -2.81
CA VAL A 55 29.21 31.06 -2.20
C VAL A 55 29.26 31.15 -0.67
N LEU A 56 30.21 31.91 -0.12
CA LEU A 56 30.33 32.11 1.33
C LEU A 56 29.10 32.85 1.87
N SER A 57 28.63 33.90 1.20
CA SER A 57 27.41 34.63 1.58
C SER A 57 26.18 33.72 1.64
N GLU A 58 26.00 32.84 0.65
CA GLU A 58 24.92 31.85 0.66
C GLU A 58 25.11 30.82 1.78
N LEU A 59 26.34 30.38 2.07
CA LEU A 59 26.61 29.44 3.17
C LEU A 59 26.39 30.08 4.54
N THR A 60 26.67 31.38 4.73
CA THR A 60 26.31 32.12 5.95
C THR A 60 24.80 32.17 6.14
N ARG A 61 24.03 32.33 5.06
CA ARG A 61 22.56 32.25 5.10
C ARG A 61 22.07 30.85 5.48
N VAL A 62 22.66 29.81 4.91
CA VAL A 62 22.39 28.40 5.26
C VAL A 62 22.71 28.14 6.74
N GLN A 63 23.83 28.67 7.24
CA GLN A 63 24.25 28.53 8.63
C GLN A 63 23.28 29.24 9.58
N ALA A 64 22.83 30.45 9.27
CA ALA A 64 21.82 31.14 10.08
C ALA A 64 20.51 30.34 10.18
N TYR A 65 20.08 29.73 9.07
CA TYR A 65 18.90 28.87 9.04
C TYR A 65 19.10 27.57 9.84
N PHE A 66 20.29 26.95 9.72
CA PHE A 66 20.68 25.81 10.54
C PHE A 66 20.63 26.16 12.03
N SER A 67 21.20 27.30 12.43
CA SER A 67 21.23 27.74 13.83
C SER A 67 19.82 27.93 14.38
N ASP A 68 18.90 28.55 13.63
CA ASP A 68 17.50 28.73 14.05
C ASP A 68 16.80 27.40 14.34
N ILE A 69 16.90 26.43 13.41
CA ILE A 69 16.37 25.08 13.58
C ILE A 69 17.00 24.40 14.79
N LEU A 70 18.32 24.53 14.93
CA LEU A 70 19.06 23.91 16.00
C LEU A 70 18.63 24.45 17.37
N THR A 71 18.48 25.77 17.56
CA THR A 71 18.00 26.36 18.83
C THR A 71 16.64 25.81 19.24
N ARG A 72 15.75 25.58 18.27
CA ARG A 72 14.44 24.99 18.52
C ARG A 72 14.56 23.53 18.97
N LEU A 73 15.42 22.75 18.30
CA LEU A 73 15.65 21.34 18.65
C LEU A 73 16.41 21.18 19.97
N SER A 74 17.37 22.05 20.26
CA SER A 74 18.14 22.05 21.51
C SER A 74 17.26 22.45 22.69
N SER A 75 16.39 23.46 22.54
CA SER A 75 15.38 23.80 23.56
C SER A 75 14.45 22.61 23.83
N TRP A 76 13.97 21.95 22.78
CA TRP A 76 13.11 20.77 22.95
C TRP A 76 13.85 19.61 23.62
N LEU A 77 15.14 19.43 23.30
CA LEU A 77 16.01 18.44 23.92
C LEU A 77 16.28 18.75 25.40
N GLU A 78 16.56 20.01 25.73
CA GLU A 78 16.78 20.46 27.11
C GLU A 78 15.53 20.31 27.98
N ASP A 79 14.35 20.64 27.45
CA ASP A 79 13.07 20.42 28.14
C ASP A 79 12.86 18.91 28.41
N LEU A 80 13.14 18.07 27.41
CA LEU A 80 13.06 16.60 27.53
C LEU A 80 14.04 16.03 28.56
N LEU A 81 15.28 16.51 28.57
CA LEU A 81 16.32 16.07 29.51
C LEU A 81 16.06 16.59 30.92
N GLY A 82 15.53 17.81 31.05
CA GLY A 82 15.16 18.44 32.33
C GLY A 82 14.00 17.73 33.01
N GLU A 83 12.90 17.48 32.29
CA GLU A 83 11.75 16.73 32.80
C GLU A 83 12.10 15.27 33.17
N ALA A 84 13.10 14.69 32.52
CA ALA A 84 13.56 13.33 32.76
C ALA A 84 14.54 13.18 33.94
N ALA A 85 15.22 14.26 34.35
CA ALA A 85 16.10 14.24 35.52
C ALA A 85 15.30 14.15 36.84
N GLU A 86 14.07 14.66 36.87
CA GLU A 86 13.20 14.68 38.06
C GLU A 86 12.27 13.45 38.16
N ALA A 87 11.89 12.85 37.04
CA ALA A 87 11.01 11.69 36.99
C ALA A 87 11.78 10.46 36.48
N MET A 88 11.91 9.40 37.31
CA MET A 88 12.46 8.11 36.90
C MET A 88 11.93 7.70 35.51
N VAL A 89 12.80 7.76 34.49
CA VAL A 89 12.69 7.23 33.12
C VAL A 89 11.26 6.78 32.75
N HIS A 90 10.33 7.73 32.63
CA HIS A 90 8.93 7.40 32.33
C HIS A 90 8.81 7.07 30.83
N PRO A 91 8.17 5.95 30.43
CA PRO A 91 8.13 5.54 29.02
C PRO A 91 7.36 6.51 28.10
N LYS A 92 6.60 7.47 28.65
CA LYS A 92 6.00 8.62 27.95
C LYS A 92 7.01 9.42 27.12
N TYR A 93 8.25 9.58 27.60
CA TYR A 93 9.28 10.36 26.92
C TYR A 93 9.97 9.61 25.77
N ARG A 94 9.78 8.29 25.68
CA ARG A 94 10.40 7.43 24.66
C ARG A 94 9.96 7.78 23.24
N LYS A 95 8.69 8.15 23.05
CA LYS A 95 8.17 8.60 21.75
C LYS A 95 8.76 9.95 21.35
N SER A 96 8.78 10.91 22.27
CA SER A 96 9.36 12.23 22.06
C SER A 96 10.86 12.14 21.73
N CYS A 97 11.59 11.17 22.31
CA CYS A 97 12.96 10.88 21.92
C CYS A 97 13.06 10.47 20.44
N ALA A 98 12.20 9.56 19.99
CA ALA A 98 12.23 9.12 18.61
C ALA A 98 11.86 10.26 17.63
N GLU A 99 10.97 11.18 18.03
CA GLU A 99 10.61 12.36 17.23
C GLU A 99 11.74 13.40 17.15
N VAL A 100 12.41 13.73 18.27
CA VAL A 100 13.60 14.60 18.27
C VAL A 100 14.73 13.96 17.45
N TYR A 101 14.93 12.65 17.59
CA TYR A 101 15.95 11.91 16.85
C TYR A 101 15.69 11.93 15.34
N LEU A 102 14.43 11.88 14.92
CA LEU A 102 14.04 12.02 13.51
C LEU A 102 14.43 13.40 12.97
N GLU A 103 14.03 14.48 13.65
CA GLU A 103 14.34 15.85 13.22
C GLU A 103 15.85 16.13 13.20
N LEU A 104 16.61 15.61 14.17
CA LEU A 104 18.07 15.69 14.18
C LEU A 104 18.70 14.96 12.98
N ASN A 105 18.17 13.79 12.58
CA ASN A 105 18.64 13.10 11.38
C ASN A 105 18.32 13.86 10.09
N VAL A 106 17.17 14.51 10.01
CA VAL A 106 16.83 15.40 8.89
C VAL A 106 17.82 16.57 8.85
N LEU A 107 18.20 17.13 10.00
CA LEU A 107 19.21 18.19 10.12
C LEU A 107 20.62 17.73 9.73
N CYS A 108 21.02 16.52 10.09
CA CYS A 108 22.26 15.89 9.61
C CYS A 108 22.30 15.83 8.08
N ASN A 109 21.19 15.40 7.46
CA ASN A 109 21.08 15.32 6.02
C ASN A 109 21.05 16.71 5.36
N PHE A 110 20.48 17.72 6.01
CA PHE A 110 20.53 19.12 5.56
C PHE A 110 21.97 19.62 5.45
N VAL A 111 22.80 19.41 6.47
CA VAL A 111 24.22 19.80 6.45
C VAL A 111 24.99 19.03 5.38
N TRP A 112 24.72 17.73 5.23
CA TRP A 112 25.33 16.91 4.18
C TRP A 112 24.98 17.39 2.77
N LEU A 113 23.70 17.69 2.49
CA LEU A 113 23.27 18.15 1.16
C LEU A 113 23.86 19.51 0.79
N ASN A 114 23.97 20.43 1.76
CA ASN A 114 24.55 21.75 1.55
C ASN A 114 26.07 21.69 1.35
N SER A 115 26.79 20.87 2.13
CA SER A 115 28.23 20.63 1.93
C SER A 115 28.54 19.98 0.58
N GLU A 116 27.75 18.97 0.19
CA GLU A 116 27.86 18.32 -1.12
C GLU A 116 27.51 19.27 -2.27
N GLY A 117 26.56 20.18 -2.06
CA GLY A 117 26.20 21.24 -3.00
C GLY A 117 27.32 22.24 -3.22
N ALA A 118 27.91 22.76 -2.14
CA ALA A 118 29.06 23.66 -2.19
C ALA A 118 30.26 23.00 -2.88
N ARG A 119 30.60 21.77 -2.49
CA ARG A 119 31.66 20.97 -3.13
C ARG A 119 31.45 20.83 -4.64
N LYS A 120 30.22 20.48 -5.07
CA LYS A 120 29.90 20.33 -6.50
C LYS A 120 29.90 21.65 -7.26
N LEU A 121 29.69 22.78 -6.60
CA LEU A 121 29.81 24.11 -7.19
C LEU A 121 31.29 24.48 -7.38
N VAL A 122 32.12 24.32 -6.36
CA VAL A 122 33.56 24.62 -6.45
C VAL A 122 34.26 23.71 -7.45
N LYS A 123 33.99 22.39 -7.45
CA LYS A 123 34.50 21.47 -8.48
C LYS A 123 34.10 21.86 -9.89
N LYS A 124 32.92 22.46 -10.03
CA LYS A 124 32.44 22.93 -11.34
C LYS A 124 33.19 24.18 -11.74
N PHE A 125 33.41 25.13 -10.83
CA PHE A 125 34.27 26.29 -11.06
C PHE A 125 35.68 25.86 -11.48
N ASP A 126 36.30 24.95 -10.72
CA ASP A 126 37.62 24.38 -10.98
C ASP A 126 37.72 23.76 -12.38
N LYS A 127 36.73 22.95 -12.75
CA LYS A 127 36.67 22.32 -14.07
C LYS A 127 36.54 23.35 -15.21
N PHE A 128 35.91 24.50 -14.97
CA PHE A 128 35.71 25.53 -15.99
C PHE A 128 36.89 26.49 -16.13
N HIS A 129 37.62 26.76 -15.05
CA HIS A 129 38.70 27.73 -15.00
C HIS A 129 40.11 27.11 -14.92
N GLY A 130 40.21 25.77 -14.82
CA GLY A 130 41.49 25.05 -14.75
C GLY A 130 42.20 25.19 -13.41
N SER A 131 41.46 25.43 -12.33
CA SER A 131 41.97 25.61 -10.96
C SER A 131 41.71 24.37 -10.08
N SER A 132 42.23 24.38 -8.85
CA SER A 132 42.10 23.28 -7.87
C SER A 132 41.73 23.79 -6.47
N HIS A 133 40.71 24.63 -6.35
CA HIS A 133 40.31 25.25 -5.09
C HIS A 133 39.40 24.38 -4.21
N CYS A 134 38.83 23.30 -4.75
CA CYS A 134 37.83 22.50 -4.03
C CYS A 134 38.30 21.87 -2.72
N GLN A 135 39.56 21.45 -2.60
CA GLN A 135 40.04 20.81 -1.38
C GLN A 135 40.26 21.84 -0.27
N ASP A 136 40.90 22.95 -0.60
CA ASP A 136 41.21 24.03 0.35
C ASP A 136 39.92 24.74 0.81
N PHE A 137 38.99 25.03 -0.11
CA PHE A 137 37.70 25.65 0.22
C PHE A 137 36.88 24.83 1.22
N ILE A 138 36.91 23.51 1.09
CA ILE A 138 36.14 22.62 1.96
C ILE A 138 36.76 22.59 3.36
N ALA A 139 38.09 22.52 3.47
CA ALA A 139 38.78 22.53 4.76
C ALA A 139 38.62 23.88 5.49
N ASP A 140 38.65 24.99 4.75
CA ASP A 140 38.70 26.35 5.31
C ASP A 140 37.32 27.01 5.46
N CYS A 141 36.23 26.34 5.06
CA CYS A 141 34.89 26.91 5.15
C CYS A 141 34.32 26.81 6.57
N ASP A 142 34.52 27.86 7.37
CA ASP A 142 34.04 27.99 8.75
C ASP A 142 32.56 27.59 8.93
N ALA A 143 31.67 28.05 8.03
CA ALA A 143 30.24 27.76 8.12
C ALA A 143 29.92 26.25 8.06
N LEU A 144 30.58 25.49 7.18
CA LEU A 144 30.33 24.05 7.01
C LEU A 144 30.97 23.22 8.13
N CYS A 145 32.17 23.62 8.56
CA CYS A 145 32.88 22.98 9.66
C CYS A 145 32.12 23.17 10.98
N GLU A 146 31.62 24.38 11.26
CA GLU A 146 30.89 24.66 12.49
C GLU A 146 29.54 23.95 12.54
N MET A 147 28.76 23.95 11.43
CA MET A 147 27.51 23.19 11.36
C MET A 147 27.72 21.69 11.60
N SER A 148 28.78 21.11 11.05
CA SER A 148 29.09 19.69 11.22
C SER A 148 29.47 19.38 12.67
N ARG A 149 30.33 20.20 13.27
CA ARG A 149 30.78 20.03 14.66
C ARG A 149 29.61 20.14 15.65
N ILE A 150 28.73 21.11 15.47
CA ILE A 150 27.60 21.33 16.38
C ILE A 150 26.61 20.16 16.34
N ILE A 151 26.29 19.61 15.17
CA ILE A 151 25.40 18.44 15.06
C ILE A 151 25.97 17.23 15.81
N GLU A 152 27.27 16.96 15.69
CA GLU A 152 27.89 15.83 16.39
C GLU A 152 27.77 15.96 17.91
N VAL A 153 27.85 17.19 18.43
CA VAL A 153 27.69 17.49 19.85
C VAL A 153 26.24 17.31 20.30
N GLU A 154 25.26 17.78 19.54
CA GLU A 154 23.83 17.72 19.92
C GLU A 154 23.22 16.30 19.82
N VAL A 155 23.72 15.45 18.93
CA VAL A 155 23.24 14.06 18.79
C VAL A 155 23.69 13.19 19.96
N ARG A 156 24.82 13.50 20.62
CA ARG A 156 25.42 12.64 21.64
C ARG A 156 24.59 12.58 22.94
N PRO A 157 24.11 13.70 23.53
CA PRO A 157 23.21 13.68 24.69
C PRO A 157 21.95 12.83 24.44
N MET A 158 21.40 12.87 23.23
CA MET A 158 20.25 12.05 22.84
C MET A 158 20.53 10.55 22.89
N ILE A 159 21.67 10.11 22.37
CA ILE A 159 22.07 8.69 22.40
C ILE A 159 22.31 8.24 23.84
N THR A 160 22.95 9.08 24.66
CA THR A 160 23.17 8.80 26.08
C THR A 160 21.84 8.72 26.84
N TYR A 161 20.89 9.61 26.56
CA TYR A 161 19.56 9.55 27.16
C TYR A 161 18.79 8.29 26.72
N ALA A 162 18.81 7.97 25.42
CA ALA A 162 18.20 6.76 24.89
C ALA A 162 18.80 5.47 25.50
N SER A 163 20.11 5.48 25.80
CA SER A 163 20.78 4.36 26.47
C SER A 163 20.23 4.08 27.87
N SER A 164 19.68 5.09 28.57
CA SER A 164 19.05 4.89 29.87
C SER A 164 17.80 3.99 29.80
N PHE A 165 17.07 4.01 28.68
CA PHE A 165 15.94 3.11 28.42
C PHE A 165 16.40 1.68 28.04
N CYS A 166 17.62 1.54 27.53
CA CYS A 166 18.20 0.27 27.09
C CYS A 166 19.18 -0.33 28.12
N GLY A 167 19.10 0.08 29.40
CA GLY A 167 19.95 -0.45 30.47
C GLY A 167 21.44 -0.05 30.37
N GLY A 168 21.73 1.06 29.71
CA GLY A 168 23.08 1.60 29.52
C GLY A 168 23.80 1.15 28.24
N ASP A 169 23.15 0.37 27.38
CA ASP A 169 23.73 -0.06 26.09
C ASP A 169 23.42 0.94 24.97
N GLU A 170 24.43 1.73 24.58
CA GLU A 170 24.33 2.70 23.48
C GLU A 170 24.03 2.04 22.13
N THR A 171 24.46 0.80 21.90
CA THR A 171 24.24 0.12 20.61
C THR A 171 22.79 -0.32 20.46
N ALA A 172 22.19 -0.80 21.54
CA ALA A 172 20.76 -1.14 21.59
C ALA A 172 19.90 0.12 21.44
N ALA A 173 20.30 1.24 22.04
CA ALA A 173 19.59 2.51 21.94
C ALA A 173 19.57 3.07 20.51
N VAL A 174 20.71 3.03 19.81
CA VAL A 174 20.78 3.46 18.40
C VAL A 174 19.94 2.55 17.51
N GLU A 175 19.98 1.24 17.72
CA GLU A 175 19.12 0.31 16.98
C GLU A 175 17.63 0.59 17.21
N GLU A 176 17.23 0.79 18.46
CA GLU A 176 15.86 1.09 18.82
C GLU A 176 15.37 2.40 18.21
N LEU A 177 16.16 3.47 18.30
CA LEU A 177 15.85 4.76 17.67
C LEU A 177 15.76 4.64 16.15
N SER A 178 16.65 3.86 15.53
CA SER A 178 16.60 3.60 14.08
C SER A 178 15.38 2.77 13.66
N GLN A 179 14.90 1.88 14.54
CA GLN A 179 13.68 1.11 14.33
C GLN A 179 12.45 2.00 14.52
N ALA A 180 12.41 2.83 15.56
CA ALA A 180 11.34 3.80 15.80
C ALA A 180 11.22 4.81 14.65
N LEU A 181 12.34 5.27 14.10
CA LEU A 181 12.40 6.08 12.88
C LEU A 181 11.78 5.34 11.68
N SER A 182 12.03 4.02 11.57
CA SER A 182 11.38 3.21 10.53
C SER A 182 9.88 3.15 10.73
N GLU A 183 9.41 2.93 11.96
CA GLU A 183 7.99 2.79 12.30
C GLU A 183 7.23 4.11 12.14
N MET A 184 7.84 5.25 12.46
CA MET A 184 7.25 6.58 12.18
C MET A 184 7.18 6.86 10.68
N LEU A 185 8.23 6.55 9.93
CA LEU A 185 8.20 6.61 8.46
C LEU A 185 7.15 5.64 7.89
N VAL A 186 6.95 4.48 8.52
CA VAL A 186 5.90 3.51 8.17
C VAL A 186 4.50 4.04 8.48
N TRP A 187 4.31 4.85 9.52
CA TRP A 187 3.01 5.41 9.86
C TRP A 187 2.61 6.58 8.96
N ASP A 188 3.60 7.40 8.56
CA ASP A 188 3.42 8.44 7.54
C ASP A 188 3.16 7.89 6.11
N ARG A 189 3.22 6.55 5.92
CA ARG A 189 2.73 5.86 4.71
C ARG A 189 1.29 6.22 4.36
N GLY A 190 0.51 6.73 5.30
CA GLY A 190 -0.89 7.11 5.10
C GLY A 190 -1.12 8.45 4.39
N THR A 191 -0.13 9.34 4.20
CA THR A 191 -0.44 10.68 3.65
C THR A 191 0.40 11.24 2.51
N VAL A 192 1.68 10.88 2.29
CA VAL A 192 2.43 11.41 1.12
C VAL A 192 3.54 10.44 0.67
N TRP A 193 3.20 9.53 -0.24
CA TRP A 193 4.13 8.55 -0.84
C TRP A 193 5.36 9.19 -1.54
N HIS A 194 5.21 10.43 -2.02
CA HIS A 194 6.26 11.16 -2.74
C HIS A 194 7.41 11.62 -1.84
N ASP A 195 7.15 12.01 -0.59
CA ASP A 195 8.20 12.46 0.33
C ASP A 195 8.92 11.29 1.02
N LEU A 196 8.30 10.11 1.00
CA LEU A 196 8.82 8.88 1.56
C LEU A 196 9.96 8.25 0.74
N ILE A 197 9.85 8.24 -0.60
CA ILE A 197 10.95 7.79 -1.49
C ILE A 197 12.20 8.66 -1.30
N LYS A 198 12.01 9.94 -0.94
CA LYS A 198 13.12 10.89 -0.67
C LYS A 198 13.85 10.49 0.62
N LEU A 199 13.10 10.23 1.69
CA LEU A 199 13.64 9.84 3.00
C LEU A 199 14.29 8.44 2.98
N GLU A 200 13.72 7.48 2.26
CA GLU A 200 14.26 6.12 2.17
C GLU A 200 15.56 6.04 1.35
N ARG A 201 15.71 6.92 0.34
CA ARG A 201 16.97 7.09 -0.41
C ARG A 201 18.02 7.88 0.39
N GLN A 202 17.60 8.78 1.28
CA GLN A 202 18.49 9.45 2.22
C GLN A 202 19.04 8.44 3.26
N ARG A 203 18.19 7.53 3.74
CA ARG A 203 18.56 6.44 4.66
C ARG A 203 19.66 5.52 4.12
N CYS A 204 19.53 5.05 2.88
CA CYS A 204 20.55 4.21 2.25
C CYS A 204 21.88 4.95 2.00
N ARG A 205 21.90 6.28 1.95
CA ARG A 205 23.13 7.09 1.76
C ARG A 205 23.89 7.33 3.07
N LEU A 206 23.20 7.29 4.20
CA LEU A 206 23.79 7.44 5.54
C LEU A 206 24.31 6.11 6.12
N GLY A 207 24.25 5.01 5.35
CA GLY A 207 24.77 3.70 5.76
C GLY A 207 23.84 2.88 6.65
N ILE A 208 22.58 3.29 6.82
CA ILE A 208 21.60 2.60 7.66
C ILE A 208 20.80 1.61 6.78
N ALA A 209 20.87 0.31 7.09
CA ALA A 209 20.18 -0.73 6.35
C ALA A 209 18.64 -0.62 6.45
N PRO A 210 17.87 -1.06 5.43
CA PRO A 210 16.41 -1.02 5.45
C PRO A 210 15.83 -1.98 6.49
N ALA A 211 14.82 -1.51 7.24
CA ALA A 211 14.03 -2.34 8.14
C ALA A 211 12.95 -3.09 7.34
N VAL A 212 13.28 -4.29 6.88
CA VAL A 212 12.27 -5.26 6.41
C VAL A 212 11.59 -5.84 7.66
N GLY A 213 10.26 -5.84 7.66
CA GLY A 213 9.44 -6.22 8.80
C GLY A 213 9.78 -7.62 9.35
N GLY A 214 10.11 -7.66 10.65
CA GLY A 214 9.85 -8.78 11.54
C GLY A 214 10.64 -10.08 11.31
N GLN A 215 11.97 -10.07 11.53
CA GLN A 215 12.66 -11.14 12.29
C GLN A 215 14.03 -10.67 12.79
N ARG A 216 14.43 -11.16 13.96
CA ARG A 216 15.66 -10.85 14.71
C ARG A 216 16.93 -10.82 13.82
N ARG A 217 17.76 -9.79 14.06
CA ARG A 217 19.22 -9.65 13.89
C ARG A 217 20.00 -10.79 13.17
N THR A 218 20.66 -10.42 12.06
CA THR A 218 22.13 -10.49 11.76
C THR A 218 22.60 -11.09 10.41
N SER A 219 23.24 -10.20 9.65
CA SER A 219 24.42 -10.33 8.75
C SER A 219 24.36 -11.09 7.41
N LEU A 220 24.11 -10.29 6.35
CA LEU A 220 24.91 -10.02 5.13
C LEU A 220 25.88 -11.08 4.55
N GLN A 221 25.76 -11.30 3.24
CA GLN A 221 26.86 -11.67 2.33
C GLN A 221 26.99 -10.63 1.21
N GLN A 222 28.18 -10.05 1.08
CA GLN A 222 28.67 -9.30 -0.08
C GLN A 222 29.45 -10.22 -1.01
N SER A 223 29.33 -10.01 -2.32
CA SER A 223 30.32 -10.44 -3.31
C SER A 223 31.47 -9.43 -3.37
N SER A 224 32.69 -9.89 -3.14
CA SER A 224 33.94 -9.16 -3.28
C SER A 224 34.61 -9.45 -4.65
N SER A 225 35.22 -8.43 -5.25
CA SER A 225 36.48 -8.58 -6.01
C SER A 225 37.28 -7.27 -6.01
N LEU A 226 38.34 -7.31 -5.21
CA LEU A 226 39.67 -6.67 -5.24
C LEU A 226 39.99 -5.57 -6.28
N SER A 227 40.50 -4.41 -5.82
CA SER A 227 41.95 -4.06 -5.86
C SER A 227 42.23 -2.70 -5.14
N PRO A 228 43.45 -2.49 -4.61
CA PRO A 228 43.81 -1.34 -3.76
C PRO A 228 44.36 -0.16 -4.58
N GLU A 229 44.45 1.00 -3.92
CA GLU A 229 44.98 2.29 -4.43
C GLU A 229 43.97 3.19 -5.15
N ASP A 230 43.40 4.15 -4.41
CA ASP A 230 43.47 5.57 -4.77
C ASP A 230 42.74 6.43 -3.73
N GLY A 231 43.44 7.46 -3.24
CA GLY A 231 43.00 8.35 -2.17
C GLY A 231 41.68 9.07 -2.45
N LYS A 232 40.78 9.06 -1.47
CA LYS A 232 39.63 9.98 -1.36
C LYS A 232 39.07 10.00 0.08
N ARG A 233 39.88 10.43 1.05
CA ARG A 233 39.35 11.12 2.25
C ARG A 233 38.86 12.48 1.78
N ASN A 234 37.56 12.66 1.49
CA ASN A 234 37.00 13.94 1.03
C ASN A 234 35.48 14.02 1.29
N SER A 235 35.06 13.81 2.55
CA SER A 235 33.78 14.32 3.08
C SER A 235 34.05 14.97 4.44
N LEU A 236 33.70 16.25 4.60
CA LEU A 236 33.81 17.00 5.87
C LEU A 236 33.02 16.36 7.01
N VAL A 237 31.97 15.65 6.64
CA VAL A 237 31.18 14.83 7.54
C VAL A 237 31.75 13.42 7.41
N SER A 238 32.52 12.96 8.40
CA SER A 238 32.56 11.53 8.67
C SER A 238 31.11 11.10 8.88
N PRO A 239 30.59 10.04 8.24
CA PRO A 239 29.34 9.47 8.69
C PRO A 239 29.53 9.26 10.19
N LEU A 240 28.72 9.90 11.03
CA LEU A 240 28.77 9.86 12.50
C LEU A 240 28.78 8.42 13.07
N PHE A 241 28.60 7.43 12.20
CA PHE A 241 28.57 6.00 12.46
C PHE A 241 29.57 5.16 11.63
N ALA A 242 30.56 5.78 10.98
CA ALA A 242 31.54 5.07 10.13
C ALA A 242 32.57 4.23 10.91
N SER A 243 32.63 4.35 12.24
CA SER A 243 33.67 3.73 13.08
C SER A 243 33.18 2.57 13.96
N VAL A 244 32.02 1.98 13.68
CA VAL A 244 31.75 0.63 14.20
C VAL A 244 32.40 -0.37 13.24
N GLU A 245 33.69 -0.63 13.44
CA GLU A 245 34.35 -1.81 12.86
C GLU A 245 33.65 -3.08 13.38
N LEU A 246 32.65 -3.52 12.62
CA LEU A 246 32.04 -4.83 12.78
C LEU A 246 33.09 -5.89 12.44
N LYS A 247 33.74 -6.44 13.48
CA LYS A 247 34.52 -7.68 13.36
C LYS A 247 33.63 -8.77 12.74
N ILE A 248 33.96 -9.15 11.51
CA ILE A 248 33.24 -10.17 10.74
C ILE A 248 33.65 -11.55 11.31
N PRO A 249 32.73 -12.35 11.89
CA PRO A 249 33.03 -13.71 12.27
C PRO A 249 32.85 -14.63 11.05
N GLU A 250 33.89 -15.39 10.71
CA GLU A 250 33.84 -16.46 9.71
C GLU A 250 32.78 -17.51 10.11
N ARG A 251 31.59 -17.47 9.51
CA ARG A 251 30.57 -18.51 9.70
C ARG A 251 30.22 -19.16 8.36
N GLY A 252 30.27 -20.49 8.31
CA GLY A 252 30.14 -21.30 7.08
C GLY A 252 28.71 -21.39 6.52
N CYS A 253 28.62 -21.71 5.22
CA CYS A 253 27.36 -21.79 4.44
C CYS A 253 26.27 -22.69 5.05
N TRP A 254 26.64 -23.67 5.89
CA TRP A 254 25.71 -24.61 6.51
C TRP A 254 24.74 -23.92 7.49
N GLN A 255 25.16 -22.85 8.18
CA GLN A 255 24.27 -22.12 9.08
C GLN A 255 23.18 -21.34 8.33
N TYR A 256 23.47 -20.81 7.13
CA TYR A 256 22.47 -20.14 6.28
C TYR A 256 21.38 -21.09 5.82
N VAL A 257 21.73 -22.33 5.47
CA VAL A 257 20.70 -23.32 5.11
C VAL A 257 19.80 -23.55 6.34
N LYS A 258 20.38 -23.69 7.55
CA LYS A 258 19.66 -23.89 8.85
C LYS A 258 18.52 -22.90 9.08
N ASP A 259 18.73 -21.62 8.84
CA ASP A 259 17.71 -20.60 9.11
C ASP A 259 16.63 -20.52 8.02
N TYR A 260 16.93 -20.95 6.79
CA TYR A 260 15.99 -20.95 5.66
C TYR A 260 15.46 -22.34 5.28
N TRP A 261 15.77 -23.39 6.04
CA TRP A 261 15.41 -24.79 5.70
C TRP A 261 13.91 -24.96 5.48
N VAL A 262 13.06 -24.30 6.27
CA VAL A 262 11.60 -24.40 6.11
C VAL A 262 11.17 -23.80 4.77
N THR A 263 11.67 -22.62 4.41
CA THR A 263 11.37 -21.96 3.14
C THR A 263 11.91 -22.76 1.95
N VAL A 264 13.15 -23.24 2.03
CA VAL A 264 13.77 -24.09 1.00
C VAL A 264 12.99 -25.40 0.84
N MET A 265 12.57 -26.03 1.95
CA MET A 265 11.77 -27.25 1.93
C MET A 265 10.41 -27.00 1.26
N VAL A 266 9.72 -25.91 1.60
CA VAL A 266 8.44 -25.55 0.96
C VAL A 266 8.62 -25.36 -0.55
N TYR A 267 9.63 -24.61 -0.99
CA TYR A 267 9.92 -24.44 -2.42
C TYR A 267 10.28 -25.75 -3.12
N THR A 268 11.06 -26.60 -2.46
CA THR A 268 11.44 -27.91 -2.99
C THR A 268 10.22 -28.80 -3.17
N ILE A 269 9.28 -28.79 -2.21
CA ILE A 269 8.01 -29.51 -2.31
C ILE A 269 7.16 -28.96 -3.46
N VAL A 270 6.96 -27.64 -3.52
CA VAL A 270 6.17 -27.01 -4.59
C VAL A 270 6.74 -27.34 -5.97
N PHE A 271 8.06 -27.24 -6.12
CA PHE A 271 8.75 -27.54 -7.38
C PHE A 271 8.73 -29.03 -7.70
N ALA A 272 8.86 -29.91 -6.70
CA ALA A 272 8.75 -31.35 -6.90
C ALA A 272 7.34 -31.75 -7.37
N VAL A 273 6.28 -31.15 -6.82
CA VAL A 273 4.91 -31.38 -7.27
C VAL A 273 4.68 -30.81 -8.67
N PHE A 274 5.24 -29.63 -8.98
CA PHE A 274 5.22 -29.08 -10.34
C PHE A 274 5.87 -30.05 -11.34
N LEU A 275 7.06 -30.55 -11.02
CA LEU A 275 7.79 -31.48 -11.88
C LEU A 275 7.07 -32.82 -12.00
N SER A 276 6.43 -33.31 -10.94
CA SER A 276 5.68 -34.56 -10.99
C SER A 276 4.44 -34.43 -11.89
N ILE A 277 3.67 -33.35 -11.80
CA ILE A 277 2.53 -33.10 -12.71
C ILE A 277 3.00 -32.96 -14.15
N LEU A 278 4.15 -32.31 -14.39
CA LEU A 278 4.69 -32.12 -15.73
C LEU A 278 5.14 -33.45 -16.39
N LEU A 279 5.74 -34.35 -15.60
CA LEU A 279 6.33 -35.60 -16.09
C LEU A 279 5.35 -36.78 -16.11
N LEU A 280 4.32 -36.77 -15.26
CA LEU A 280 3.33 -37.84 -15.20
C LEU A 280 2.31 -37.71 -16.34
N LYS A 281 2.18 -38.78 -17.13
CA LYS A 281 1.07 -38.92 -18.08
C LYS A 281 -0.19 -39.29 -17.31
N ILE A 282 -1.00 -38.29 -16.97
CA ILE A 282 -2.29 -38.49 -16.30
C ILE A 282 -3.26 -39.12 -17.31
N PRO A 283 -3.79 -40.33 -17.04
CA PRO A 283 -4.75 -40.97 -17.94
C PRO A 283 -6.02 -40.12 -18.05
N GLY A 284 -6.46 -39.84 -19.28
CA GLY A 284 -7.63 -39.00 -19.56
C GLY A 284 -7.36 -37.50 -19.74
N LEU A 285 -6.13 -37.02 -19.54
CA LEU A 285 -5.76 -35.62 -19.79
C LEU A 285 -4.98 -35.45 -21.11
N PRO A 286 -5.39 -34.54 -22.00
CA PRO A 286 -4.58 -34.11 -23.15
C PRO A 286 -3.19 -33.60 -22.71
N SER A 287 -2.18 -33.77 -23.56
CA SER A 287 -0.82 -33.28 -23.24
C SER A 287 -0.76 -31.77 -22.95
N PRO A 288 -1.44 -30.89 -23.72
CA PRO A 288 -1.51 -29.47 -23.39
C PRO A 288 -2.21 -29.20 -22.04
N ALA A 289 -3.31 -29.92 -21.75
CA ALA A 289 -4.04 -29.82 -20.49
C ALA A 289 -3.17 -30.18 -19.28
N ALA A 290 -2.35 -31.22 -19.38
CA ALA A 290 -1.46 -31.66 -18.30
C ALA A 290 -0.36 -30.62 -18.00
N ARG A 291 0.22 -30.03 -19.04
CA ARG A 291 1.21 -28.94 -18.89
C ARG A 291 0.56 -27.67 -18.32
N CYS A 292 -0.67 -27.37 -18.74
CA CYS A 292 -1.44 -26.26 -18.18
C CYS A 292 -1.79 -26.50 -16.70
N LEU A 293 -2.12 -27.74 -16.31
CA LEU A 293 -2.38 -28.09 -14.91
C LEU A 293 -1.12 -27.92 -14.05
N ALA A 294 0.05 -28.30 -14.55
CA ALA A 294 1.32 -28.06 -13.87
C ALA A 294 1.56 -26.55 -13.67
N LEU A 295 1.35 -25.75 -14.73
CA LEU A 295 1.47 -24.29 -14.66
C LEU A 295 0.49 -23.68 -13.64
N LEU A 296 -0.77 -24.13 -13.67
CA LEU A 296 -1.81 -23.68 -12.75
C LEU A 296 -1.44 -23.98 -11.30
N TRP A 297 -0.92 -25.19 -11.02
CA TRP A 297 -0.41 -25.55 -9.70
C TRP A 297 0.72 -24.62 -9.26
N LEU A 298 1.74 -24.42 -10.11
CA LEU A 298 2.90 -23.60 -9.77
C LEU A 298 2.50 -22.15 -9.49
N ALA A 299 1.69 -21.55 -10.38
CA ALA A 299 1.21 -20.18 -10.20
C ALA A 299 0.37 -20.04 -8.92
N SER A 300 -0.54 -20.98 -8.67
CA SER A 300 -1.41 -20.97 -7.49
C SER A 300 -0.62 -21.16 -6.18
N ALA A 301 0.37 -22.06 -6.17
CA ALA A 301 1.25 -22.27 -5.02
C ALA A 301 2.09 -21.02 -4.73
N LEU A 302 2.68 -20.39 -5.75
CA LEU A 302 3.46 -19.16 -5.56
C LEU A 302 2.59 -17.97 -5.10
N TRP A 303 1.38 -17.82 -5.64
CA TRP A 303 0.45 -16.76 -5.21
C TRP A 303 -0.09 -16.97 -3.79
N SER A 304 -0.38 -18.20 -3.40
CA SER A 304 -0.89 -18.52 -2.06
C SER A 304 0.19 -18.42 -0.98
N LEU A 305 1.42 -18.80 -1.30
CA LEU A 305 2.55 -18.68 -0.37
C LEU A 305 3.02 -17.23 -0.20
N GLY A 306 2.81 -16.37 -1.20
CA GLY A 306 3.22 -14.96 -1.17
C GLY A 306 4.74 -14.76 -1.03
N THR A 307 5.53 -15.82 -1.22
CA THR A 307 6.99 -15.81 -1.03
C THR A 307 7.72 -15.14 -2.20
N VAL A 308 7.10 -15.13 -3.38
CA VAL A 308 7.47 -14.31 -4.53
C VAL A 308 6.42 -13.20 -4.65
N PRO A 309 6.80 -11.93 -4.90
CA PRO A 309 5.83 -10.87 -5.07
C PRO A 309 4.79 -11.23 -6.15
N LEU A 310 3.50 -11.02 -5.86
CA LEU A 310 2.39 -11.53 -6.67
C LEU A 310 2.52 -11.15 -8.16
N TYR A 311 2.90 -9.90 -8.44
CA TYR A 311 3.09 -9.39 -9.79
C TYR A 311 4.25 -10.05 -10.55
N VAL A 312 5.29 -10.51 -9.85
CA VAL A 312 6.43 -11.23 -10.46
C VAL A 312 5.97 -12.60 -10.94
N THR A 313 5.19 -13.31 -10.12
CA THR A 313 4.55 -14.56 -10.53
C THR A 313 3.62 -14.33 -11.71
N GLY A 314 2.82 -13.26 -11.69
CA GLY A 314 1.95 -12.88 -12.82
C GLY A 314 2.72 -12.62 -14.12
N LEU A 315 3.84 -11.91 -14.07
CA LEU A 315 4.72 -11.66 -15.22
C LEU A 315 5.41 -12.94 -15.74
N ALA A 316 5.66 -13.92 -14.87
CA ALA A 316 6.23 -15.19 -15.28
C ALA A 316 5.22 -16.09 -16.02
N VAL A 317 3.91 -15.93 -15.79
CA VAL A 317 2.89 -16.79 -16.40
C VAL A 317 2.91 -16.75 -17.94
N PRO A 318 2.84 -15.59 -18.63
CA PRO A 318 2.88 -15.55 -20.10
C PRO A 318 4.14 -16.21 -20.69
N LEU A 319 5.28 -16.08 -20.00
CA LEU A 319 6.53 -16.74 -20.39
C LEU A 319 6.37 -18.26 -20.29
N LEU A 320 5.84 -18.76 -19.18
CA LEU A 320 5.66 -20.19 -18.94
C LEU A 320 4.59 -20.81 -19.85
N VAL A 321 3.52 -20.08 -20.19
CA VAL A 321 2.49 -20.51 -21.18
C VAL A 321 3.15 -20.88 -22.51
N VAL A 322 4.09 -20.05 -22.98
CA VAL A 322 4.80 -20.28 -24.25
C VAL A 322 5.87 -21.37 -24.11
N LEU A 323 6.64 -21.36 -23.02
CA LEU A 323 7.71 -22.35 -22.80
C LEU A 323 7.17 -23.77 -22.62
N LEU A 324 6.03 -23.91 -21.95
CA LEU A 324 5.38 -25.18 -21.69
C LEU A 324 4.44 -25.61 -22.82
N ASP A 325 4.26 -24.80 -23.87
CA ASP A 325 3.43 -25.15 -25.04
C ASP A 325 2.03 -25.63 -24.58
N THR A 326 1.33 -24.75 -23.85
CA THR A 326 0.00 -25.02 -23.27
C THR A 326 -1.14 -24.62 -24.21
N LEU A 327 -0.85 -23.91 -25.30
CA LEU A 327 -1.84 -23.35 -26.22
C LEU A 327 -1.95 -24.20 -27.50
N PRO A 328 -2.85 -25.20 -27.59
CA PRO A 328 -3.01 -26.02 -28.79
C PRO A 328 -3.42 -25.21 -30.03
N SER A 329 -4.11 -24.06 -29.88
CA SER A 329 -4.47 -23.18 -31.00
C SER A 329 -3.26 -22.55 -31.70
N SER A 330 -2.08 -22.59 -31.07
CA SER A 330 -0.83 -22.15 -31.70
C SER A 330 -0.25 -23.16 -32.70
N HIS A 331 -0.84 -24.36 -32.81
CA HIS A 331 -0.36 -25.46 -33.65
C HIS A 331 1.14 -25.80 -33.45
N GLY A 332 1.67 -25.57 -32.24
CA GLY A 332 3.07 -25.80 -31.89
C GLY A 332 4.04 -24.69 -32.34
N ASP A 333 3.54 -23.59 -32.94
CA ASP A 333 4.35 -22.41 -33.25
C ASP A 333 4.44 -21.47 -32.04
N ARG A 334 5.65 -21.41 -31.46
CA ARG A 334 5.96 -20.53 -30.32
C ARG A 334 5.77 -19.05 -30.64
N ALA A 335 5.91 -18.62 -31.89
CA ALA A 335 5.69 -17.22 -32.27
C ALA A 335 4.21 -16.84 -32.19
N ILE A 336 3.31 -17.73 -32.64
CA ILE A 336 1.86 -17.55 -32.53
C ILE A 336 1.45 -17.60 -31.06
N ALA A 337 1.94 -18.59 -30.31
CA ALA A 337 1.69 -18.69 -28.87
C ALA A 337 2.12 -17.43 -28.11
N ALA A 338 3.29 -16.87 -28.43
CA ALA A 338 3.78 -15.64 -27.81
C ALA A 338 2.89 -14.43 -28.13
N ARG A 339 2.42 -14.29 -29.38
CA ARG A 339 1.47 -13.22 -29.75
C ARG A 339 0.15 -13.36 -29.01
N MET A 340 -0.39 -14.57 -28.90
CA MET A 340 -1.61 -14.84 -28.16
C MET A 340 -1.46 -14.54 -26.67
N ALA A 341 -0.36 -15.01 -26.05
CA ALA A 341 -0.07 -14.74 -24.64
C ALA A 341 0.11 -13.24 -24.36
N MET A 342 0.88 -12.52 -25.20
CA MET A 342 1.03 -11.06 -25.09
C MET A 342 -0.27 -10.30 -25.33
N ALA A 343 -1.12 -10.74 -26.27
CA ALA A 343 -2.42 -10.12 -26.50
C ALA A 343 -3.36 -10.33 -25.30
N ALA A 344 -3.35 -11.52 -24.69
CA ALA A 344 -4.13 -11.80 -23.49
C ALA A 344 -3.66 -11.02 -22.26
N MET A 345 -2.41 -10.54 -22.24
CA MET A 345 -1.93 -9.68 -21.16
C MET A 345 -2.62 -8.32 -21.14
N TRP A 346 -3.19 -7.82 -22.24
CA TRP A 346 -3.84 -6.52 -22.31
C TRP A 346 -5.33 -6.66 -22.63
N SER A 347 -6.17 -6.68 -21.60
CA SER A 347 -7.61 -6.87 -21.72
C SER A 347 -8.40 -5.60 -21.40
N GLY A 348 -9.60 -5.48 -21.97
CA GLY A 348 -10.46 -4.31 -21.73
C GLY A 348 -10.76 -4.07 -20.25
N SER A 349 -10.92 -5.14 -19.48
CA SER A 349 -11.11 -5.06 -18.04
C SER A 349 -9.93 -4.45 -17.30
N GLN A 350 -8.68 -4.68 -17.72
CA GLN A 350 -7.52 -4.01 -17.12
C GLN A 350 -7.52 -2.49 -17.38
N LEU A 351 -8.03 -2.05 -18.52
CA LEU A 351 -8.19 -0.62 -18.81
C LEU A 351 -9.19 0.01 -17.84
N MET A 352 -10.30 -0.67 -17.53
CA MET A 352 -11.27 -0.21 -16.52
C MET A 352 -10.64 -0.07 -15.13
N VAL A 353 -9.72 -0.95 -14.78
CA VAL A 353 -8.98 -0.91 -13.50
C VAL A 353 -8.00 0.25 -13.47
N LEU A 354 -7.26 0.46 -14.56
CA LEU A 354 -6.31 1.57 -14.64
C LEU A 354 -7.04 2.93 -14.57
N ALA A 355 -8.20 3.01 -15.22
CA ALA A 355 -9.09 4.16 -15.18
C ALA A 355 -9.57 4.45 -13.77
N SER A 356 -9.98 3.43 -13.02
CA SER A 356 -10.45 3.62 -11.67
C SER A 356 -9.35 4.05 -10.69
N PHE A 357 -8.15 3.48 -10.81
CA PHE A 357 -7.01 3.96 -10.01
C PHE A 357 -6.70 5.43 -10.31
N SER A 358 -6.88 5.87 -11.55
CA SER A 358 -6.69 7.27 -11.93
C SER A 358 -7.78 8.18 -11.37
N LEU A 359 -9.06 7.74 -11.39
CA LEU A 359 -10.17 8.45 -10.74
C LEU A 359 -9.94 8.57 -9.22
N ALA A 360 -9.55 7.47 -8.57
CA ALA A 360 -9.24 7.43 -7.14
C ALA A 360 -8.06 8.37 -6.80
N ALA A 361 -6.99 8.33 -7.58
CA ALA A 361 -5.83 9.21 -7.40
C ALA A 361 -6.20 10.70 -7.53
N ALA A 362 -7.08 11.05 -8.48
CA ALA A 362 -7.54 12.43 -8.63
C ALA A 362 -8.40 12.91 -7.44
N LEU A 363 -9.30 12.07 -6.95
CA LEU A 363 -10.14 12.37 -5.77
C LEU A 363 -9.28 12.59 -4.52
N SER A 364 -8.31 11.72 -4.27
CA SER A 364 -7.41 11.82 -3.11
C SER A 364 -6.43 12.98 -3.22
N LYS A 365 -5.92 13.29 -4.43
CA LYS A 365 -5.01 14.42 -4.63
C LYS A 365 -5.66 15.77 -4.34
N LEU A 366 -6.94 15.91 -4.68
CA LEU A 366 -7.74 17.12 -4.36
C LEU A 366 -8.36 17.08 -2.96
N ARG A 367 -8.10 16.02 -2.17
CA ARG A 367 -8.63 15.77 -0.82
C ARG A 367 -10.16 15.78 -0.74
N ILE A 368 -10.84 15.45 -1.85
CA ILE A 368 -12.31 15.42 -1.94
C ILE A 368 -12.85 14.29 -1.05
N ASP A 369 -12.13 13.17 -0.99
CA ASP A 369 -12.35 12.04 -0.09
C ASP A 369 -12.34 12.44 1.40
N LYS A 370 -11.37 13.25 1.82
CA LYS A 370 -11.27 13.76 3.20
C LYS A 370 -12.40 14.72 3.55
N GLU A 371 -12.75 15.63 2.65
CA GLU A 371 -13.86 16.57 2.85
C GLU A 371 -15.20 15.84 2.95
N LEU A 372 -15.45 14.84 2.09
CA LEU A 372 -16.64 13.98 2.17
C LEU A 372 -16.72 13.25 3.50
N ALA A 373 -15.60 12.70 3.97
CA ALA A 373 -15.52 12.06 5.27
C ALA A 373 -15.83 13.04 6.42
N CYS A 374 -15.31 14.26 6.35
CA CYS A 374 -15.57 15.30 7.36
C CYS A 374 -17.05 15.71 7.41
N VAL A 375 -17.71 15.83 6.26
CA VAL A 375 -19.16 16.11 6.19
C VAL A 375 -19.96 14.99 6.85
N LEU A 376 -19.66 13.74 6.53
CA LEU A 376 -20.34 12.58 7.12
C LEU A 376 -20.14 12.51 8.65
N LEU A 377 -18.97 12.88 9.15
CA LEU A 377 -18.69 12.95 10.59
C LEU A 377 -19.39 14.12 11.29
N ARG A 378 -19.60 15.25 10.63
CA ARG A 378 -20.40 16.36 11.20
C ARG A 378 -21.84 15.93 11.45
N VAL A 379 -22.42 15.16 10.53
CA VAL A 379 -23.76 14.59 10.69
C VAL A 379 -23.82 13.61 11.89
N ALA A 380 -22.68 13.03 12.27
CA ALA A 380 -22.56 12.07 13.37
C ALA A 380 -22.39 12.70 14.76
N SER A 381 -22.12 14.00 14.86
CA SER A 381 -21.86 14.66 16.14
C SER A 381 -23.10 14.56 17.04
N GLY A 382 -22.99 13.82 18.15
CA GLY A 382 -24.11 13.66 19.09
C GLY A 382 -23.91 12.67 20.24
N GLY A 383 -22.69 12.56 20.76
CA GLY A 383 -22.38 11.94 22.07
C GLY A 383 -22.55 10.43 22.23
N SER A 384 -23.20 9.72 21.29
CA SER A 384 -23.42 8.28 21.41
C SER A 384 -22.32 7.44 20.76
N ARG A 385 -21.75 6.52 21.54
CA ARG A 385 -20.85 5.45 21.08
C ARG A 385 -21.43 4.74 19.86
N VAL A 386 -22.65 4.20 19.94
CA VAL A 386 -23.26 3.42 18.85
C VAL A 386 -23.39 4.24 17.56
N ARG A 387 -23.75 5.52 17.66
CA ARG A 387 -23.85 6.42 16.51
C ARG A 387 -22.51 6.61 15.81
N THR A 388 -21.44 6.78 16.59
CA THR A 388 -20.07 6.92 16.08
C THR A 388 -19.62 5.68 15.30
N LEU A 389 -19.91 4.49 15.82
CA LEU A 389 -19.65 3.22 15.14
C LEU A 389 -20.39 3.12 13.80
N ILE A 390 -21.71 3.37 13.80
CA ILE A 390 -22.53 3.31 12.58
C ILE A 390 -21.98 4.25 11.51
N VAL A 391 -21.65 5.48 11.91
CA VAL A 391 -21.12 6.49 10.98
C VAL A 391 -19.77 6.05 10.43
N LEU A 392 -18.85 5.58 11.28
CA LEU A 392 -17.52 5.16 10.83
C LEU A 392 -17.58 3.90 9.96
N MET A 393 -18.48 2.96 10.24
CA MET A 393 -18.75 1.82 9.37
C MET A 393 -19.34 2.26 8.02
N PHE A 394 -20.36 3.13 8.04
CA PHE A 394 -20.96 3.64 6.80
C PHE A 394 -19.98 4.48 5.98
N LEU A 395 -19.12 5.24 6.65
CA LEU A 395 -18.02 5.98 6.04
C LEU A 395 -17.03 5.02 5.39
N GLY A 396 -16.59 3.97 6.10
CA GLY A 396 -15.70 2.95 5.55
C GLY A 396 -16.29 2.23 4.33
N TYR A 397 -17.56 1.85 4.42
CA TYR A 397 -18.31 1.23 3.31
C TYR A 397 -18.38 2.15 2.08
N SER A 398 -18.83 3.39 2.27
CA SER A 398 -19.05 4.34 1.16
C SER A 398 -17.74 4.83 0.55
N SER A 399 -16.71 5.05 1.37
CA SER A 399 -15.38 5.44 0.90
C SER A 399 -14.70 4.29 0.13
N SER A 400 -14.89 3.05 0.59
CA SER A 400 -14.37 1.85 -0.08
C SER A 400 -15.02 1.64 -1.44
N ALA A 401 -16.33 1.87 -1.55
CA ALA A 401 -17.05 1.84 -2.81
C ALA A 401 -16.54 2.85 -3.86
N ALA A 402 -16.03 4.00 -3.40
CA ALA A 402 -15.62 5.12 -4.26
C ALA A 402 -14.13 5.13 -4.63
N VAL A 403 -13.23 4.90 -3.67
CA VAL A 403 -11.77 5.08 -3.84
C VAL A 403 -11.01 3.74 -3.77
N GLY A 404 -11.61 2.72 -3.15
CA GLY A 404 -11.05 1.39 -3.02
C GLY A 404 -10.85 0.97 -1.56
N ASN A 405 -10.96 -0.33 -1.28
CA ASN A 405 -10.89 -0.91 0.06
C ASN A 405 -9.60 -0.56 0.83
N VAL A 406 -8.44 -0.57 0.16
CA VAL A 406 -7.15 -0.22 0.79
C VAL A 406 -7.11 1.24 1.21
N ALA A 407 -7.35 2.17 0.29
CA ALA A 407 -7.26 3.61 0.55
C ALA A 407 -8.32 4.07 1.57
N ALA A 408 -9.54 3.56 1.44
CA ALA A 408 -10.63 3.85 2.37
C ALA A 408 -10.31 3.41 3.80
N SER A 409 -9.72 2.21 3.96
CA SER A 409 -9.35 1.74 5.29
C SER A 409 -8.29 2.64 5.93
N VAL A 410 -7.24 3.06 5.20
CA VAL A 410 -6.25 4.00 5.73
C VAL A 410 -6.90 5.31 6.17
N LEU A 411 -7.76 5.90 5.32
CA LEU A 411 -8.47 7.14 5.62
C LEU A 411 -9.33 7.01 6.88
N CYS A 412 -10.14 5.94 6.99
CA CYS A 412 -11.02 5.74 8.13
C CYS A 412 -10.24 5.43 9.41
N MET A 413 -9.10 4.73 9.32
CA MET A 413 -8.22 4.49 10.47
C MET A 413 -7.54 5.77 10.95
N SER A 414 -7.10 6.65 10.03
CA SER A 414 -6.53 7.96 10.39
C SER A 414 -7.56 8.86 11.07
N ILE A 415 -8.84 8.73 10.73
CA ILE A 415 -9.95 9.45 11.38
C ILE A 415 -10.27 8.82 12.75
N ALA A 416 -10.18 7.50 12.87
CA ALA A 416 -10.45 6.80 14.12
C ALA A 416 -9.33 6.99 15.16
N SER A 417 -8.07 7.16 14.74
CA SER A 417 -6.93 7.27 15.66
C SER A 417 -7.08 8.39 16.70
N PRO A 418 -7.36 9.66 16.34
CA PRO A 418 -7.57 10.72 17.34
C PRO A 418 -8.71 10.42 18.30
N ILE A 419 -9.77 9.76 17.83
CA ILE A 419 -10.91 9.35 18.67
C ILE A 419 -10.46 8.28 19.69
N LEU A 420 -9.58 7.36 19.27
CA LEU A 420 -9.02 6.32 20.14
C LEU A 420 -8.00 6.87 21.15
N ASP A 421 -7.30 7.94 20.82
CA ASP A 421 -6.29 8.54 21.68
C ASP A 421 -6.92 9.30 22.87
N GLU A 422 -8.13 9.85 22.69
CA GLU A 422 -8.89 10.52 23.75
C GLU A 422 -9.56 9.54 24.74
N LEU A 423 -9.57 8.25 24.42
CA LEU A 423 -10.22 7.24 25.24
C LEU A 423 -9.39 6.85 26.47
N PRO A 424 -9.98 6.73 27.68
CA PRO A 424 -9.27 6.27 28.86
C PRO A 424 -8.84 4.80 28.72
N GLN A 425 -7.56 4.57 28.43
CA GLN A 425 -7.00 3.23 28.15
C GLN A 425 -6.92 2.31 29.38
N ASN A 426 -7.14 2.85 30.58
CA ASN A 426 -7.10 2.10 31.84
C ASN A 426 -8.36 1.24 32.08
N ARG A 427 -9.41 1.40 31.26
CA ARG A 427 -10.68 0.67 31.41
C ARG A 427 -10.86 -0.40 30.34
N VAL A 428 -11.18 -1.63 30.76
CA VAL A 428 -11.42 -2.77 29.85
C VAL A 428 -12.55 -2.51 28.86
N THR A 429 -13.64 -1.85 29.29
CA THR A 429 -14.75 -1.45 28.39
C THR A 429 -14.30 -0.56 27.25
N THR A 430 -13.39 0.36 27.54
CA THR A 430 -12.88 1.33 26.59
C THR A 430 -11.88 0.68 25.63
N LEU A 431 -11.13 -0.30 26.13
CA LEU A 431 -10.26 -1.14 25.32
C LEU A 431 -11.03 -2.00 24.32
N ASN A 432 -12.10 -2.64 24.78
CA ASN A 432 -12.97 -3.46 23.93
C ASN A 432 -13.70 -2.59 22.89
N TYR A 433 -14.14 -1.40 23.30
CA TYR A 433 -14.69 -0.40 22.37
C TYR A 433 -13.72 -0.08 21.24
N GLY A 434 -12.47 0.27 21.55
CA GLY A 434 -11.49 0.63 20.53
C GLY A 434 -11.14 -0.54 19.60
N ARG A 435 -11.02 -1.76 20.15
CA ARG A 435 -10.83 -2.99 19.36
C ARG A 435 -12.00 -3.23 18.40
N SER A 436 -13.22 -3.23 18.91
CA SER A 436 -14.43 -3.46 18.12
C SER A 436 -14.63 -2.38 17.05
N LEU A 437 -14.28 -1.13 17.35
CA LEU A 437 -14.33 -0.03 16.39
C LEU A 437 -13.38 -0.26 15.20
N LEU A 438 -12.12 -0.61 15.47
CA LEU A 438 -11.13 -0.87 14.43
C LEU A 438 -11.51 -2.08 13.56
N VAL A 439 -11.99 -3.17 14.17
CA VAL A 439 -12.48 -4.36 13.44
C VAL A 439 -13.71 -4.02 12.59
N ALA A 440 -14.65 -3.24 13.13
CA ALA A 440 -15.85 -2.83 12.41
C ALA A 440 -15.54 -1.97 11.18
N ILE A 441 -14.59 -1.03 11.28
CA ILE A 441 -14.13 -0.23 10.14
C ILE A 441 -13.48 -1.13 9.09
N ALA A 442 -12.62 -2.07 9.50
CA ALA A 442 -11.97 -2.99 8.58
C ALA A 442 -12.99 -3.85 7.81
N PHE A 443 -13.95 -4.43 8.50
CA PHE A 443 -14.99 -5.26 7.89
C PHE A 443 -15.91 -4.44 6.99
N ALA A 444 -16.27 -3.22 7.40
CA ALA A 444 -17.07 -2.32 6.56
C ALA A 444 -16.32 -1.92 5.27
N CYS A 445 -15.00 -1.71 5.33
CA CYS A 445 -14.19 -1.46 4.13
C CYS A 445 -14.14 -2.68 3.21
N ASN A 446 -14.03 -3.90 3.76
CA ASN A 446 -14.07 -5.14 2.97
C ASN A 446 -15.42 -5.33 2.28
N VAL A 447 -16.52 -5.13 3.01
CA VAL A 447 -17.89 -5.20 2.47
C VAL A 447 -18.13 -4.10 1.43
N GLY A 448 -17.61 -2.88 1.65
CA GLY A 448 -17.66 -1.82 0.64
C GLY A 448 -16.87 -2.14 -0.63
N GLY A 449 -15.82 -2.97 -0.52
CA GLY A 449 -14.94 -3.38 -1.62
C GLY A 449 -15.58 -4.28 -2.68
N MET A 450 -16.78 -4.82 -2.42
CA MET A 450 -17.51 -5.66 -3.39
C MET A 450 -18.58 -4.88 -4.16
N THR A 451 -18.95 -3.67 -3.72
CA THR A 451 -20.08 -2.86 -4.25
C THR A 451 -19.99 -2.57 -5.75
N SER A 452 -18.81 -2.23 -6.22
CA SER A 452 -18.51 -1.99 -7.63
C SER A 452 -17.36 -2.90 -8.06
N PRO A 453 -17.28 -3.26 -9.35
CA PRO A 453 -16.13 -3.98 -9.92
C PRO A 453 -14.78 -3.33 -9.60
N VAL A 454 -14.80 -2.02 -9.37
CA VAL A 454 -13.65 -1.15 -9.20
C VAL A 454 -13.27 -0.95 -7.73
N ALA A 455 -14.16 -1.23 -6.79
CA ALA A 455 -13.97 -0.94 -5.37
C ALA A 455 -12.87 -1.78 -4.69
N SER A 456 -12.41 -2.87 -5.30
CA SER A 456 -11.27 -3.62 -4.77
C SER A 456 -10.53 -4.43 -5.85
N PRO A 457 -9.24 -4.74 -5.63
CA PRO A 457 -8.46 -5.55 -6.57
C PRO A 457 -9.07 -6.94 -6.84
N GLN A 458 -9.67 -7.59 -5.85
CA GLN A 458 -10.31 -8.90 -6.03
C GLN A 458 -11.60 -8.81 -6.86
N SER A 459 -12.44 -7.77 -6.65
CA SER A 459 -13.63 -7.53 -7.46
C SER A 459 -13.25 -7.23 -8.92
N VAL A 460 -12.15 -6.49 -9.09
CA VAL A 460 -11.54 -6.19 -10.38
C VAL A 460 -11.16 -7.47 -11.13
N VAL A 461 -10.43 -8.38 -10.47
CA VAL A 461 -10.00 -9.66 -11.07
C VAL A 461 -11.23 -10.49 -11.48
N ALA A 462 -12.21 -10.60 -10.59
CA ALA A 462 -13.42 -11.39 -10.84
C ALA A 462 -14.26 -10.81 -11.99
N PHE A 463 -14.50 -9.50 -11.97
CA PHE A 463 -15.21 -8.81 -13.04
C PHE A 463 -14.46 -8.93 -14.37
N ALA A 464 -13.14 -8.84 -14.37
CA ALA A 464 -12.33 -8.97 -15.58
C ALA A 464 -12.57 -10.29 -16.31
N LEU A 465 -12.66 -11.39 -15.56
CA LEU A 465 -12.91 -12.73 -16.10
C LEU A 465 -14.37 -12.93 -16.52
N LEU A 466 -15.32 -12.40 -15.74
CA LEU A 466 -16.74 -12.52 -16.04
C LEU A 466 -17.18 -11.65 -17.22
N HIS A 467 -16.63 -10.44 -17.34
CA HIS A 467 -16.89 -9.53 -18.45
C HIS A 467 -16.30 -10.06 -19.76
N SER A 468 -15.01 -10.44 -19.77
CA SER A 468 -14.31 -10.86 -21.00
C SER A 468 -14.85 -12.16 -21.60
N ASN A 469 -15.29 -13.11 -20.76
CA ASN A 469 -15.73 -14.41 -21.23
C ASN A 469 -17.26 -14.51 -21.39
N TYR A 470 -18.03 -13.76 -20.60
CA TYR A 470 -19.49 -13.90 -20.54
C TYR A 470 -20.27 -12.61 -20.75
N GLY A 471 -19.59 -11.48 -21.01
CA GLY A 471 -20.24 -10.21 -21.34
C GLY A 471 -20.92 -9.51 -20.15
N LEU A 472 -20.60 -9.88 -18.91
CA LEU A 472 -21.19 -9.27 -17.71
C LEU A 472 -20.99 -7.75 -17.71
N SER A 473 -22.07 -6.98 -17.67
CA SER A 473 -22.00 -5.52 -17.64
C SER A 473 -21.72 -4.96 -16.25
N PHE A 474 -21.19 -3.74 -16.19
CA PHE A 474 -20.92 -3.04 -14.93
C PHE A 474 -22.21 -2.82 -14.10
N SER A 475 -23.31 -2.45 -14.77
CA SER A 475 -24.61 -2.26 -14.14
C SER A 475 -25.18 -3.55 -13.53
N GLU A 476 -25.02 -4.67 -14.23
CA GLU A 476 -25.44 -6.00 -13.77
C GLU A 476 -24.70 -6.40 -12.49
N TRP A 477 -23.39 -6.18 -12.43
CA TRP A 477 -22.62 -6.38 -11.20
C TRP A 477 -23.17 -5.55 -10.04
N CYS A 478 -23.33 -4.23 -10.26
CA CYS A 478 -23.78 -3.32 -9.20
C CYS A 478 -25.20 -3.63 -8.72
N ALA A 479 -26.09 -4.08 -9.60
CA ALA A 479 -27.46 -4.45 -9.26
C ALA A 479 -27.52 -5.61 -8.26
N VAL A 480 -26.58 -6.56 -8.33
CA VAL A 480 -26.46 -7.67 -7.37
C VAL A 480 -25.63 -7.25 -6.16
N ALA A 481 -24.46 -6.64 -6.40
CA ALA A 481 -23.48 -6.39 -5.36
C ALA A 481 -23.93 -5.36 -4.32
N ILE A 482 -24.54 -4.24 -4.74
CA ILE A 482 -24.92 -3.13 -3.83
C ILE A 482 -25.97 -3.57 -2.80
N PRO A 483 -27.09 -4.22 -3.19
CA PRO A 483 -28.06 -4.70 -2.20
C PRO A 483 -27.47 -5.76 -1.27
N THR A 484 -26.71 -6.71 -1.80
CA THR A 484 -26.08 -7.77 -0.99
C THR A 484 -25.08 -7.18 0.00
N SER A 485 -24.19 -6.27 -0.42
CA SER A 485 -23.21 -5.64 0.45
C SER A 485 -23.84 -4.73 1.50
N PHE A 486 -24.93 -4.04 1.17
CA PHE A 486 -25.64 -3.21 2.14
C PHE A 486 -26.30 -4.04 3.24
N VAL A 487 -26.92 -5.16 2.89
CA VAL A 487 -27.46 -6.12 3.88
C VAL A 487 -26.34 -6.70 4.74
N LEU A 488 -25.20 -7.05 4.14
CA LEU A 488 -24.02 -7.51 4.88
C LEU A 488 -23.48 -6.46 5.84
N LEU A 489 -23.48 -5.17 5.47
CA LEU A 489 -23.06 -4.09 6.35
C LEU A 489 -23.95 -4.00 7.59
N LEU A 490 -25.27 -4.07 7.41
CA LEU A 490 -26.24 -4.04 8.51
C LEU A 490 -26.08 -5.24 9.44
N LEU A 491 -25.90 -6.44 8.88
CA LEU A 491 -25.69 -7.67 9.65
C LEU A 491 -24.35 -7.66 10.39
N THR A 492 -23.29 -7.17 9.75
CA THR A 492 -21.97 -6.99 10.38
C THR A 492 -22.08 -6.05 11.58
N PHE A 493 -22.80 -4.93 11.45
CA PHE A 493 -23.06 -4.04 12.57
C PHE A 493 -23.83 -4.75 13.70
N TRP A 494 -24.90 -5.48 13.36
CA TRP A 494 -25.70 -6.22 14.35
C TRP A 494 -24.90 -7.30 15.09
N LEU A 495 -23.99 -7.99 14.41
CA LEU A 495 -23.14 -9.03 14.99
C LEU A 495 -22.04 -8.46 15.90
N LEU A 496 -21.52 -7.27 15.58
CA LEU A 496 -20.48 -6.60 16.37
C LEU A 496 -21.06 -5.83 17.55
N LYS A 497 -22.35 -5.47 17.51
CA LYS A 497 -23.05 -4.72 18.57
C LYS A 497 -22.92 -5.32 19.98
N PRO A 498 -23.03 -6.64 20.22
CA PRO A 498 -22.94 -7.21 21.57
C PRO A 498 -21.52 -7.09 22.15
N GLU A 499 -20.50 -7.33 21.34
CA GLU A 499 -19.08 -7.21 21.76
C GLU A 499 -18.69 -5.74 21.98
N TYR A 500 -19.40 -4.82 21.30
CA TYR A 500 -19.30 -3.37 21.48
C TYR A 500 -20.02 -2.81 22.71
N LEU A 501 -21.16 -3.40 23.08
CA LEU A 501 -21.98 -3.00 24.23
C LEU A 501 -21.71 -3.83 25.50
N ALA A 502 -20.79 -4.79 25.44
CA ALA A 502 -20.48 -5.65 26.57
C ALA A 502 -20.01 -4.82 27.78
N PRO A 503 -20.69 -4.90 28.93
CA PRO A 503 -20.17 -4.32 30.18
C PRO A 503 -18.84 -5.00 30.53
N ALA A 504 -17.94 -4.27 31.18
CA ALA A 504 -16.66 -4.87 31.60
C ALA A 504 -16.94 -6.00 32.58
N ASP A 505 -16.26 -7.13 32.41
CA ASP A 505 -16.27 -8.20 33.40
C ASP A 505 -15.79 -7.63 34.74
N ASP A 506 -16.71 -7.54 35.72
CA ASP A 506 -16.48 -6.97 37.06
C ASP A 506 -15.24 -7.56 37.75
N ALA A 507 -14.91 -8.83 37.46
CA ALA A 507 -13.75 -9.53 38.00
C ALA A 507 -12.39 -8.97 37.52
N ARG A 508 -12.30 -8.46 36.28
CA ARG A 508 -11.07 -7.82 35.76
C ARG A 508 -10.94 -6.38 36.20
N GLN A 509 -12.07 -5.70 36.37
CA GLN A 509 -12.11 -4.33 36.84
C GLN A 509 -11.71 -4.23 38.33
N ALA A 510 -12.10 -5.22 39.15
CA ALA A 510 -11.64 -5.37 40.52
C ALA A 510 -10.11 -5.54 40.66
N LEU A 511 -9.47 -6.26 39.71
CA LEU A 511 -8.02 -6.44 39.67
C LEU A 511 -7.26 -5.15 39.30
N LEU A 512 -7.87 -4.28 38.49
CA LEU A 512 -7.29 -3.00 38.07
C LEU A 512 -7.59 -1.85 39.04
N SER A 513 -8.69 -1.93 39.79
CA SER A 513 -9.08 -0.93 40.79
C SER A 513 -8.34 -1.07 42.13
N GLY A 514 -7.47 -2.07 42.29
CA GLY A 514 -6.62 -2.25 43.47
C GLY A 514 -5.49 -1.23 43.63
N ALA A 515 -5.26 -0.37 42.62
CA ALA A 515 -4.27 0.70 42.65
C ALA A 515 -4.96 2.08 42.72
N GLY A 516 -5.24 2.52 43.95
CA GLY A 516 -5.30 3.93 44.36
C GLY A 516 -6.26 4.88 43.64
N GLY A 517 -7.33 5.27 44.35
CA GLY A 517 -7.99 6.57 44.17
C GLY A 517 -9.36 6.50 43.50
N GLY A 518 -10.41 6.51 44.32
CA GLY A 518 -11.77 6.73 43.83
C GLY A 518 -11.95 8.17 43.33
N LEU A 519 -12.75 8.33 42.28
CA LEU A 519 -13.63 9.47 42.02
C LEU A 519 -14.56 9.16 40.83
N ALA A 520 -15.84 9.42 41.07
CA ALA A 520 -16.93 9.74 40.14
C ALA A 520 -17.26 8.78 38.98
N ALA A 521 -18.41 8.13 39.13
CA ALA A 521 -19.33 7.89 38.04
C ALA A 521 -19.80 9.23 37.47
N ASP A 522 -19.30 9.66 36.31
CA ASP A 522 -20.04 10.60 35.48
C ASP A 522 -19.61 10.60 34.00
N SER A 523 -20.61 10.70 33.13
CA SER A 523 -20.64 10.99 31.70
C SER A 523 -20.00 10.01 30.70
N ASP A 524 -20.91 9.26 30.08
CA ASP A 524 -20.78 8.45 28.86
C ASP A 524 -20.59 9.32 27.58
N HIS A 525 -19.94 10.48 27.71
CA HIS A 525 -19.86 11.48 26.64
C HIS A 525 -18.51 11.41 25.94
N LEU A 526 -18.42 10.57 24.90
CA LEU A 526 -17.44 10.81 23.84
C LEU A 526 -17.92 12.03 23.05
N VAL A 527 -17.41 13.19 23.43
CA VAL A 527 -17.45 14.37 22.57
C VAL A 527 -16.38 14.13 21.51
N LEU A 528 -16.76 13.76 20.28
CA LEU A 528 -15.80 13.76 19.17
C LEU A 528 -15.11 15.13 19.15
N PRO A 529 -13.76 15.20 19.04
CA PRO A 529 -13.09 16.48 18.95
C PRO A 529 -13.63 17.23 17.73
N PRO A 530 -14.18 18.43 17.89
CA PRO A 530 -14.49 19.26 16.75
C PRO A 530 -13.15 19.79 16.26
N ARG A 531 -12.77 19.44 15.02
CA ARG A 531 -12.00 20.26 14.04
C ARG A 531 -11.13 19.38 13.14
N LEU A 532 -11.76 18.56 12.29
CA LEU A 532 -11.31 18.56 10.91
C LEU A 532 -12.02 19.75 10.26
N GLY A 533 -11.26 20.84 10.09
CA GLY A 533 -11.69 22.06 9.42
C GLY A 533 -11.91 21.81 7.94
N GLY A 534 -12.97 21.06 7.60
CA GLY A 534 -13.46 21.00 6.24
C GLY A 534 -13.97 22.38 5.84
N SER A 535 -13.40 22.93 4.80
CA SER A 535 -13.75 24.26 4.29
C SER A 535 -15.24 24.34 3.92
N GLY A 536 -15.88 23.20 3.60
CA GLY A 536 -17.27 23.17 3.10
C GLY A 536 -17.40 23.65 1.64
N HIS A 537 -16.28 24.01 1.03
CA HIS A 537 -16.19 24.54 -0.32
C HIS A 537 -15.82 23.39 -1.29
N PHE A 538 -16.81 22.54 -1.61
CA PHE A 538 -16.64 21.42 -2.55
C PHE A 538 -16.39 21.89 -4.00
N CYS A 539 -16.96 23.04 -4.38
CA CYS A 539 -16.99 23.53 -5.76
C CYS A 539 -16.21 24.82 -6.02
N ASP A 540 -15.48 25.35 -5.04
CA ASP A 540 -14.79 26.64 -5.20
C ASP A 540 -13.56 26.57 -6.11
N ASP A 541 -12.93 25.40 -6.19
CA ASP A 541 -11.83 25.16 -7.12
C ASP A 541 -12.35 24.49 -8.40
N TRP A 542 -12.11 25.13 -9.54
CA TRP A 542 -12.50 24.59 -10.85
C TRP A 542 -11.90 23.21 -11.10
N ARG A 543 -10.73 22.90 -10.52
CA ARG A 543 -10.08 21.58 -10.61
C ARG A 543 -10.90 20.52 -9.89
N ARG A 544 -11.47 20.84 -8.72
CA ARG A 544 -12.37 19.95 -7.97
C ARG A 544 -13.64 19.70 -8.75
N LEU A 545 -14.26 20.76 -9.27
CA LEU A 545 -15.46 20.64 -10.10
C LEU A 545 -15.18 19.78 -11.34
N TYR A 546 -14.04 19.99 -12.02
CA TYR A 546 -13.64 19.20 -13.18
C TYR A 546 -13.51 17.71 -12.84
N VAL A 547 -12.80 17.36 -11.75
CA VAL A 547 -12.67 15.95 -11.33
C VAL A 547 -14.03 15.34 -11.00
N ILE A 548 -14.89 16.05 -10.27
CA ILE A 548 -16.26 15.58 -9.96
C ILE A 548 -17.06 15.33 -11.24
N VAL A 549 -17.00 16.24 -12.21
CA VAL A 549 -17.68 16.07 -13.50
C VAL A 549 -17.14 14.86 -14.27
N VAL A 550 -15.81 14.68 -14.33
CA VAL A 550 -15.20 13.51 -15.01
C VAL A 550 -15.59 12.20 -14.33
N VAL A 551 -15.58 12.16 -12.99
CA VAL A 551 -16.01 10.98 -12.22
C VAL A 551 -17.48 10.67 -12.49
N LEU A 552 -18.38 11.66 -12.36
CA LEU A 552 -19.81 11.48 -12.59
C LEU A 552 -20.08 11.02 -14.03
N LEU A 553 -19.47 11.67 -15.02
CA LEU A 553 -19.61 11.30 -16.43
C LEU A 553 -19.16 9.86 -16.68
N THR A 554 -18.00 9.45 -16.13
CA THR A 554 -17.47 8.10 -16.30
C THR A 554 -18.39 7.06 -15.67
N VAL A 555 -18.87 7.32 -14.44
CA VAL A 555 -19.81 6.43 -13.75
C VAL A 555 -21.13 6.33 -14.52
N THR A 556 -21.67 7.44 -15.03
CA THR A 556 -22.89 7.42 -15.85
C THR A 556 -22.70 6.62 -17.13
N LEU A 557 -21.56 6.76 -17.82
CA LEU A 557 -21.23 5.95 -19.00
C LEU A 557 -21.16 4.46 -18.67
N TRP A 558 -20.55 4.07 -17.55
CA TRP A 558 -20.47 2.67 -17.15
C TRP A 558 -21.81 2.08 -16.72
N LEU A 559 -22.69 2.89 -16.12
CA LEU A 559 -24.06 2.49 -15.79
C LEU A 559 -24.95 2.38 -17.04
N CYS A 560 -24.75 3.24 -18.04
CA CYS A 560 -25.47 3.22 -19.31
C CYS A 560 -24.76 2.32 -20.34
N SER A 561 -24.62 1.02 -20.05
CA SER A 561 -23.90 0.04 -20.87
C SER A 561 -24.32 0.06 -22.35
N SER A 562 -25.62 0.08 -22.65
CA SER A 562 -26.14 0.07 -24.02
C SER A 562 -25.69 1.28 -24.85
N PHE A 563 -25.65 2.47 -24.25
CA PHE A 563 -25.19 3.69 -24.92
C PHE A 563 -23.68 3.66 -25.17
N THR A 564 -22.92 3.19 -24.18
CA THR A 564 -21.46 3.12 -24.27
C THR A 564 -21.00 2.12 -25.32
N VAL A 565 -21.65 0.95 -25.42
CA VAL A 565 -21.37 -0.02 -26.49
C VAL A 565 -21.69 0.56 -27.87
N LEU A 566 -22.79 1.31 -28.01
CA LEU A 566 -23.16 1.95 -29.28
C LEU A 566 -22.12 2.95 -29.77
N VAL A 567 -21.54 3.73 -28.85
CA VAL A 567 -20.57 4.81 -29.19
C VAL A 567 -19.14 4.28 -29.32
N PHE A 568 -18.71 3.40 -28.40
CA PHE A 568 -17.32 2.99 -28.25
C PHE A 568 -17.04 1.54 -28.69
N GLY A 569 -18.07 0.76 -29.03
CA GLY A 569 -17.96 -0.66 -29.38
C GLY A 569 -17.79 -1.59 -28.18
N ASP A 570 -17.11 -1.15 -27.13
CA ASP A 570 -16.92 -1.89 -25.87
C ASP A 570 -16.93 -0.91 -24.68
N ILE A 571 -17.57 -1.32 -23.57
CA ILE A 571 -17.62 -0.55 -22.32
C ILE A 571 -16.20 -0.29 -21.80
N SER A 572 -15.32 -1.26 -21.94
CA SER A 572 -13.92 -1.21 -21.51
C SER A 572 -13.14 -0.09 -22.16
N LEU A 573 -13.44 0.26 -23.41
CA LEU A 573 -12.72 1.31 -24.13
C LEU A 573 -13.02 2.70 -23.55
N SER A 574 -14.24 2.90 -23.02
CA SER A 574 -14.61 4.14 -22.33
C SER A 574 -13.73 4.45 -21.11
N ALA A 575 -13.06 3.45 -20.55
CA ALA A 575 -12.11 3.61 -19.45
C ALA A 575 -10.90 4.49 -19.80
N LEU A 576 -10.56 4.63 -21.09
CA LEU A 576 -9.49 5.55 -21.51
C LEU A 576 -9.88 7.02 -21.31
N LEU A 577 -11.17 7.35 -21.27
CA LEU A 577 -11.66 8.72 -21.15
C LEU A 577 -11.18 9.42 -19.87
N PRO A 578 -11.39 8.89 -18.66
CA PRO A 578 -10.87 9.51 -17.44
C PRO A 578 -9.34 9.54 -17.42
N LEU A 579 -8.67 8.55 -18.01
CA LEU A 579 -7.20 8.54 -18.10
C LEU A 579 -6.70 9.75 -18.90
N VAL A 580 -7.25 9.94 -20.09
CA VAL A 580 -6.87 11.08 -20.96
C VAL A 580 -7.32 12.38 -20.32
N ALA A 581 -8.55 12.48 -19.82
CA ALA A 581 -9.12 13.70 -19.27
C ALA A 581 -8.38 14.19 -18.02
N LEU A 582 -7.94 13.29 -17.13
CA LEU A 582 -7.28 13.68 -15.87
C LEU A 582 -5.79 13.97 -16.05
N PHE A 583 -5.09 13.24 -16.93
CA PHE A 583 -3.67 13.45 -17.18
C PHE A 583 -3.36 14.50 -18.26
N ALA A 584 -4.34 14.89 -19.09
CA ALA A 584 -4.17 15.97 -20.07
C ALA A 584 -4.16 17.38 -19.44
N VAL A 585 -4.83 17.55 -18.29
CA VAL A 585 -4.91 18.86 -17.63
C VAL A 585 -3.61 19.13 -16.86
N PRO A 586 -2.88 20.22 -17.17
CA PRO A 586 -1.65 20.57 -16.46
C PRO A 586 -1.91 20.82 -14.97
N ASP A 587 -0.97 20.40 -14.13
CA ASP A 587 -1.00 20.48 -12.67
C ASP A 587 -2.16 19.74 -11.97
N LEU A 588 -2.98 18.96 -12.69
CA LEU A 588 -3.99 18.08 -12.09
C LEU A 588 -3.36 16.74 -11.69
N LEU A 589 -3.12 15.84 -12.66
CA LEU A 589 -2.30 14.64 -12.46
C LEU A 589 -1.00 14.76 -13.24
N THR A 590 0.11 14.46 -12.57
CA THR A 590 1.47 14.57 -13.10
C THR A 590 2.01 13.19 -13.49
N LYS A 591 3.15 13.19 -14.19
CA LYS A 591 3.90 11.95 -14.45
C LYS A 591 4.23 11.18 -13.17
N ALA A 592 4.50 11.87 -12.06
CA ALA A 592 4.77 11.22 -10.78
C ALA A 592 3.54 10.45 -10.29
N ASP A 593 2.35 11.03 -10.44
CA ASP A 593 1.09 10.38 -10.04
C ASP A 593 0.81 9.14 -10.90
N PHE A 594 1.09 9.21 -12.21
CA PHE A 594 0.99 8.05 -13.11
C PHE A 594 1.91 6.90 -12.68
N LEU A 595 3.14 7.21 -12.29
CA LEU A 595 4.11 6.21 -11.80
C LEU A 595 3.75 5.68 -10.40
N SER A 596 2.92 6.39 -9.65
CA SER A 596 2.42 5.95 -8.34
C SER A 596 1.19 5.06 -8.40
N LEU A 597 0.59 4.87 -9.59
CA LEU A 597 -0.53 3.96 -9.77
C LEU A 597 -0.12 2.52 -9.41
N PRO A 598 -1.06 1.65 -8.96
CA PRO A 598 -0.80 0.25 -8.62
C PRO A 598 -0.48 -0.65 -9.84
N TRP A 599 0.67 -0.41 -10.48
CA TRP A 599 1.12 -1.17 -11.65
C TRP A 599 1.35 -2.65 -11.37
N ASP A 600 1.69 -2.98 -10.12
CA ASP A 600 1.78 -4.35 -9.61
C ASP A 600 0.45 -5.11 -9.77
N VAL A 601 -0.68 -4.47 -9.46
CA VAL A 601 -2.02 -5.06 -9.67
C VAL A 601 -2.32 -5.23 -11.15
N CYS A 602 -1.96 -4.25 -11.99
CA CYS A 602 -2.14 -4.36 -13.44
C CYS A 602 -1.35 -5.54 -14.04
N PHE A 603 -0.08 -5.72 -13.67
CA PHE A 603 0.73 -6.85 -14.15
C PHE A 603 0.29 -8.19 -13.57
N LEU A 604 -0.24 -8.21 -12.34
CA LEU A 604 -0.88 -9.38 -11.76
C LEU A 604 -2.10 -9.82 -12.58
N LEU A 605 -2.97 -8.88 -12.96
CA LEU A 605 -4.13 -9.13 -13.82
C LEU A 605 -3.71 -9.61 -15.21
N ALA A 606 -2.64 -9.05 -15.79
CA ALA A 606 -2.08 -9.50 -17.05
C ALA A 606 -1.66 -10.97 -17.02
N GLY A 607 -1.00 -11.39 -15.94
CA GLY A 607 -0.66 -12.80 -15.70
C GLY A 607 -1.90 -13.69 -15.54
N GLY A 608 -2.90 -13.22 -14.79
CA GLY A 608 -4.17 -13.94 -14.61
C GLY A 608 -4.94 -14.13 -15.93
N SER A 609 -5.01 -13.10 -16.78
CA SER A 609 -5.64 -13.20 -18.11
C SER A 609 -4.90 -14.16 -19.04
N ALA A 610 -3.56 -14.17 -19.02
CA ALA A 610 -2.77 -15.13 -19.77
C ALA A 610 -2.97 -16.58 -19.26
N LEU A 611 -3.09 -16.77 -17.94
CA LEU A 611 -3.41 -18.08 -17.35
C LEU A 611 -4.80 -18.55 -17.77
N ALA A 612 -5.81 -17.66 -17.72
CA ALA A 612 -7.17 -17.97 -18.13
C ALA A 612 -7.25 -18.38 -19.61
N LEU A 613 -6.51 -17.70 -20.49
CA LEU A 613 -6.36 -18.11 -21.88
C LEU A 613 -5.80 -19.54 -21.98
N ALA A 614 -4.70 -19.84 -21.27
CA ALA A 614 -4.07 -21.16 -21.31
C ALA A 614 -4.99 -22.27 -20.80
N VAL A 615 -5.73 -22.01 -19.72
CA VAL A 615 -6.69 -22.96 -19.15
C VAL A 615 -7.83 -23.26 -20.14
N ARG A 616 -8.36 -22.23 -20.81
CA ARG A 616 -9.42 -22.40 -21.81
C ARG A 616 -8.93 -23.12 -23.07
N ASP A 617 -7.78 -22.71 -23.60
CA ASP A 617 -7.25 -23.24 -24.86
C ASP A 617 -6.75 -24.68 -24.70
N SER A 618 -6.16 -25.03 -23.56
CA SER A 618 -5.58 -26.35 -23.30
C SER A 618 -6.59 -27.50 -23.15
N GLU A 619 -7.90 -27.21 -23.25
CA GLU A 619 -9.02 -28.14 -22.97
C GLU A 619 -9.06 -28.67 -21.52
N LEU A 620 -8.24 -28.12 -20.62
CA LEU A 620 -8.23 -28.49 -19.20
C LEU A 620 -9.62 -28.30 -18.57
N LEU A 621 -10.36 -27.28 -19.01
CA LEU A 621 -11.73 -27.02 -18.54
C LEU A 621 -12.71 -28.11 -18.91
N VAL A 622 -12.60 -28.68 -20.11
CA VAL A 622 -13.47 -29.77 -20.55
C VAL A 622 -13.24 -31.00 -19.68
N VAL A 623 -11.99 -31.30 -19.34
CA VAL A 623 -11.70 -32.44 -18.45
C VAL A 623 -12.15 -32.17 -17.02
N ALA A 624 -11.87 -30.98 -16.48
CA ALA A 624 -12.33 -30.60 -15.15
C ALA A 624 -13.87 -30.62 -15.04
N SER A 625 -14.57 -30.23 -16.12
CA SER A 625 -16.02 -30.30 -16.21
C SER A 625 -16.55 -31.72 -16.14
N GLY A 626 -15.94 -32.68 -16.85
CA GLY A 626 -16.35 -34.07 -16.77
C GLY A 626 -16.22 -34.65 -15.36
N PHE A 627 -15.15 -34.31 -14.64
CA PHE A 627 -14.99 -34.69 -13.23
C PHE A 627 -16.02 -34.01 -12.33
N ALA A 628 -16.25 -32.71 -12.51
CA ALA A 628 -17.23 -31.97 -11.72
C ALA A 628 -18.66 -32.51 -11.94
N SER A 629 -19.07 -32.78 -13.19
CA SER A 629 -20.36 -33.40 -13.50
C SER A 629 -20.55 -34.71 -12.76
N SER A 630 -19.52 -35.57 -12.71
CA SER A 630 -19.62 -36.86 -11.99
C SER A 630 -19.76 -36.72 -10.47
N LEU A 631 -19.29 -35.61 -9.89
CA LEU A 631 -19.43 -35.30 -8.46
C LEU A 631 -20.77 -34.61 -8.15
N VAL A 632 -21.39 -33.98 -9.15
CA VAL A 632 -22.51 -33.04 -8.98
C VAL A 632 -23.81 -33.55 -9.63
N GLU A 633 -23.78 -34.70 -10.30
CA GLU A 633 -24.88 -35.25 -11.13
C GLU A 633 -26.25 -35.34 -10.44
N GLU A 634 -26.31 -35.37 -9.10
CA GLU A 634 -27.56 -35.39 -8.32
C GLU A 634 -27.70 -34.24 -7.30
N ALA A 635 -26.74 -33.32 -7.22
CA ALA A 635 -26.77 -32.25 -6.22
C ALA A 635 -27.65 -31.06 -6.67
N PRO A 636 -28.57 -30.57 -5.82
CA PRO A 636 -29.36 -29.39 -6.18
C PRO A 636 -28.46 -28.15 -6.29
N LEU A 637 -28.79 -27.23 -7.21
CA LEU A 637 -27.99 -26.05 -7.54
C LEU A 637 -27.62 -25.20 -6.30
N TRP A 638 -28.54 -25.04 -5.34
CA TRP A 638 -28.29 -24.28 -4.12
C TRP A 638 -27.19 -24.90 -3.24
N VAL A 639 -27.03 -26.22 -3.24
CA VAL A 639 -25.92 -26.90 -2.53
C VAL A 639 -24.60 -26.59 -3.20
N CYS A 640 -24.56 -26.59 -4.54
CA CYS A 640 -23.36 -26.25 -5.30
C CYS A 640 -22.92 -24.81 -5.05
N ILE A 641 -23.87 -23.87 -4.99
CA ILE A 641 -23.59 -22.47 -4.67
C ILE A 641 -23.10 -22.32 -3.25
N LEU A 642 -23.81 -22.91 -2.28
CA LEU A 642 -23.42 -22.84 -0.86
C LEU A 642 -22.02 -23.42 -0.64
N ALA A 643 -21.73 -24.58 -1.25
CA ALA A 643 -20.42 -25.22 -1.19
C ALA A 643 -19.33 -24.34 -1.82
N THR A 644 -19.61 -23.74 -2.98
CA THR A 644 -18.67 -22.85 -3.68
C THR A 644 -18.40 -21.58 -2.86
N VAL A 645 -19.44 -20.90 -2.37
CA VAL A 645 -19.32 -19.69 -1.55
C VAL A 645 -18.58 -19.98 -0.24
N ALA A 646 -18.90 -21.10 0.43
CA ALA A 646 -18.21 -21.52 1.65
C ALA A 646 -16.73 -21.82 1.39
N PHE A 647 -16.43 -22.55 0.31
CA PHE A 647 -15.05 -22.87 -0.09
C PHE A 647 -14.25 -21.61 -0.39
N VAL A 648 -14.80 -20.70 -1.21
CA VAL A 648 -14.13 -19.43 -1.55
C VAL A 648 -13.92 -18.55 -0.33
N THR A 649 -14.90 -18.46 0.57
CA THR A 649 -14.77 -17.69 1.82
C THR A 649 -13.67 -18.29 2.71
N LEU A 650 -13.59 -19.62 2.81
CA LEU A 650 -12.57 -20.30 3.60
C LEU A 650 -11.17 -20.04 3.02
N VAL A 651 -10.97 -20.24 1.72
CA VAL A 651 -9.66 -20.04 1.08
C VAL A 651 -9.26 -18.56 1.14
N SER A 652 -10.18 -17.62 0.89
CA SER A 652 -9.93 -16.17 0.98
C SER A 652 -9.72 -15.67 2.41
N THR A 653 -10.03 -16.47 3.43
CA THR A 653 -9.67 -16.17 4.82
C THR A 653 -8.23 -16.58 5.11
N LEU A 654 -7.76 -17.69 4.54
CA LEU A 654 -6.40 -18.22 4.75
C LEU A 654 -5.35 -17.53 3.88
N VAL A 655 -5.75 -17.09 2.69
CA VAL A 655 -4.91 -16.44 1.68
C VAL A 655 -5.43 -15.03 1.44
N SER A 656 -4.59 -14.11 0.96
CA SER A 656 -5.03 -12.76 0.58
C SER A 656 -6.18 -12.81 -0.45
N HIS A 657 -7.20 -11.96 -0.28
CA HIS A 657 -8.36 -11.88 -1.18
C HIS A 657 -7.99 -11.75 -2.66
N THR A 658 -6.97 -10.95 -3.00
CA THR A 658 -6.53 -10.76 -4.38
C THR A 658 -5.86 -12.01 -4.94
N ALA A 659 -5.07 -12.72 -4.13
CA ALA A 659 -4.46 -13.98 -4.54
C ALA A 659 -5.52 -15.08 -4.70
N ALA A 660 -6.50 -15.15 -3.79
CA ALA A 660 -7.63 -16.08 -3.91
C ALA A 660 -8.45 -15.80 -5.18
N ALA A 661 -8.68 -14.53 -5.54
CA ALA A 661 -9.40 -14.16 -6.76
C ALA A 661 -8.71 -14.70 -8.02
N ASN A 662 -7.39 -14.53 -8.13
CA ASN A 662 -6.62 -14.96 -9.30
C ASN A 662 -6.61 -16.48 -9.48
N VAL A 663 -6.63 -17.23 -8.37
CA VAL A 663 -6.59 -18.69 -8.41
C VAL A 663 -7.98 -19.28 -8.62
N LEU A 664 -8.97 -18.80 -7.86
CA LEU A 664 -10.28 -19.45 -7.77
C LEU A 664 -11.22 -19.03 -8.88
N MET A 665 -11.21 -17.76 -9.31
CA MET A 665 -12.20 -17.26 -10.28
C MET A 665 -12.15 -17.96 -11.64
N PRO A 666 -10.99 -18.22 -12.26
CA PRO A 666 -10.94 -18.98 -13.51
C PRO A 666 -11.56 -20.38 -13.37
N PHE A 667 -11.28 -21.05 -12.25
CA PHE A 667 -11.85 -22.36 -11.94
C PHE A 667 -13.37 -22.30 -11.73
N ILE A 668 -13.87 -21.31 -10.99
CA ILE A 668 -15.29 -21.15 -10.71
C ILE A 668 -16.10 -20.84 -11.97
N CYS A 669 -15.59 -19.95 -12.83
CA CYS A 669 -16.25 -19.65 -14.11
C CYS A 669 -16.44 -20.93 -14.93
N SER A 670 -15.41 -21.77 -14.92
CA SER A 670 -15.42 -23.03 -15.65
C SER A 670 -16.34 -24.06 -15.01
N LEU A 671 -16.36 -24.15 -13.68
CA LEU A 671 -17.31 -25.01 -12.94
C LEU A 671 -18.76 -24.59 -13.21
N ALA A 672 -19.02 -23.30 -13.33
CA ALA A 672 -20.36 -22.77 -13.55
C ALA A 672 -20.96 -23.20 -14.91
N GLU A 673 -20.15 -23.37 -15.95
CA GLU A 673 -20.61 -23.86 -17.27
C GLU A 673 -21.18 -25.29 -17.21
N VAL A 674 -20.77 -26.05 -16.19
CA VAL A 674 -21.07 -27.47 -16.01
C VAL A 674 -22.29 -27.65 -15.13
N VAL A 675 -22.29 -26.90 -14.02
CA VAL A 675 -23.28 -27.02 -12.97
C VAL A 675 -24.57 -26.27 -13.34
N VAL A 676 -24.48 -25.21 -14.14
CA VAL A 676 -25.63 -24.41 -14.52
C VAL A 676 -26.24 -24.94 -15.82
N PRO A 677 -27.54 -25.25 -15.88
CA PRO A 677 -28.17 -25.82 -17.07
C PRO A 677 -27.94 -24.99 -18.34
N PRO A 678 -27.64 -25.62 -19.49
CA PRO A 678 -27.25 -24.93 -20.73
C PRO A 678 -28.35 -24.06 -21.36
N HIS A 679 -29.58 -24.10 -20.83
CA HIS A 679 -30.73 -23.33 -21.33
C HIS A 679 -30.76 -21.89 -20.79
N VAL A 680 -29.87 -21.56 -19.84
CA VAL A 680 -29.79 -20.24 -19.22
C VAL A 680 -28.60 -19.46 -19.81
N LYS A 681 -28.84 -18.64 -20.85
CA LYS A 681 -27.83 -17.67 -21.33
C LYS A 681 -27.49 -16.71 -20.19
N GLY A 682 -26.23 -16.64 -19.78
CA GLY A 682 -25.78 -15.89 -18.60
C GLY A 682 -25.68 -16.73 -17.31
N GLY A 683 -25.93 -18.03 -17.36
CA GLY A 683 -25.91 -18.94 -16.22
C GLY A 683 -24.60 -18.93 -15.42
N VAL A 684 -23.46 -18.67 -16.06
CA VAL A 684 -22.16 -18.58 -15.35
C VAL A 684 -22.13 -17.43 -14.34
N ALA A 685 -22.86 -16.34 -14.59
CA ALA A 685 -22.96 -15.23 -13.65
C ALA A 685 -23.69 -15.62 -12.35
N VAL A 686 -24.58 -16.62 -12.40
CA VAL A 686 -25.36 -17.11 -11.26
C VAL A 686 -24.48 -17.73 -10.18
N LEU A 687 -23.37 -18.38 -10.58
CA LEU A 687 -22.37 -18.91 -9.65
C LEU A 687 -21.17 -17.95 -9.50
N GLY A 688 -20.78 -17.30 -10.59
CA GLY A 688 -19.61 -16.44 -10.66
C GLY A 688 -19.72 -15.18 -9.81
N ILE A 689 -20.87 -14.49 -9.80
CA ILE A 689 -21.06 -13.28 -8.99
C ILE A 689 -21.06 -13.60 -7.49
N PRO A 690 -21.85 -14.57 -6.97
CA PRO A 690 -21.80 -14.91 -5.55
C PRO A 690 -20.41 -15.34 -5.09
N ALA A 691 -19.69 -16.13 -5.91
CA ALA A 691 -18.33 -16.52 -5.59
C ALA A 691 -17.36 -15.32 -5.57
N ALA A 692 -17.53 -14.36 -6.47
CA ALA A 692 -16.75 -13.14 -6.47
C ALA A 692 -17.02 -12.26 -5.23
N LEU A 693 -18.28 -12.14 -4.81
CA LEU A 693 -18.64 -11.45 -3.57
C LEU A 693 -18.05 -12.15 -2.34
N ALA A 694 -18.05 -13.49 -2.33
CA ALA A 694 -17.50 -14.31 -1.25
C ALA A 694 -16.01 -14.05 -0.99
N LEU A 695 -15.23 -13.70 -2.03
CA LEU A 695 -13.81 -13.33 -1.89
C LEU A 695 -13.59 -12.15 -0.94
N SER A 696 -14.54 -11.22 -0.86
CA SER A 696 -14.40 -10.00 -0.04
C SER A 696 -14.92 -10.16 1.38
N VAL A 697 -15.43 -11.34 1.78
CA VAL A 697 -16.00 -11.55 3.11
C VAL A 697 -15.20 -12.49 4.02
N GLY A 698 -14.04 -12.97 3.57
CA GLY A 698 -13.11 -13.76 4.38
C GLY A 698 -12.42 -12.93 5.48
N CYS A 699 -13.14 -12.62 6.56
CA CYS A 699 -12.71 -11.59 7.52
C CYS A 699 -12.03 -12.11 8.80
N ALA A 700 -11.89 -13.42 8.98
CA ALA A 700 -11.50 -14.00 10.28
C ALA A 700 -10.01 -13.88 10.66
N LEU A 701 -9.12 -13.59 9.70
CA LEU A 701 -7.68 -13.45 9.95
C LEU A 701 -7.19 -12.04 9.58
N PRO A 702 -6.17 -11.51 10.29
CA PRO A 702 -5.61 -10.20 9.93
C PRO A 702 -5.00 -10.17 8.53
N ILE A 703 -4.38 -11.28 8.11
CA ILE A 703 -3.64 -11.37 6.85
C ILE A 703 -4.54 -11.54 5.63
N SER A 704 -5.84 -11.82 5.83
CA SER A 704 -6.77 -12.09 4.73
C SER A 704 -6.99 -10.88 3.82
N SER A 705 -6.93 -9.66 4.39
CA SER A 705 -7.25 -8.43 3.68
C SER A 705 -6.42 -7.25 4.17
N THR A 706 -6.15 -6.31 3.27
CA THR A 706 -5.41 -5.08 3.61
C THR A 706 -6.13 -4.23 4.66
N PRO A 707 -7.46 -4.06 4.64
CA PRO A 707 -8.17 -3.36 5.72
C PRO A 707 -7.96 -3.99 7.10
N ASN A 708 -7.91 -5.32 7.19
CA ASN A 708 -7.62 -6.02 8.45
C ASN A 708 -6.17 -5.75 8.91
N ILE A 709 -5.20 -5.77 8.01
CA ILE A 709 -3.80 -5.43 8.32
C ILE A 709 -3.69 -3.98 8.80
N ASN A 710 -4.35 -3.03 8.11
CA ASN A 710 -4.33 -1.62 8.46
C ASN A 710 -4.92 -1.38 9.86
N ALA A 711 -5.95 -2.13 10.25
CA ALA A 711 -6.48 -2.09 11.61
C ALA A 711 -5.47 -2.56 12.66
N THR A 712 -4.68 -3.60 12.37
CA THR A 712 -3.62 -4.08 13.29
C THR A 712 -2.44 -3.13 13.44
N ALA A 713 -2.23 -2.24 12.46
CA ALA A 713 -1.13 -1.29 12.50
C ALA A 713 -1.34 -0.18 13.55
N ILE A 714 -2.59 0.05 13.99
CA ILE A 714 -2.91 1.09 14.98
C ILE A 714 -2.37 0.69 16.36
N ARG A 715 -1.50 1.55 16.91
CA ARG A 715 -0.88 1.38 18.23
C ARG A 715 -1.56 2.24 19.28
N ARG A 716 -1.50 1.79 20.52
CA ARG A 716 -2.00 2.54 21.68
C ARG A 716 -1.01 3.60 22.09
N GLN A 717 -1.51 4.78 22.45
CA GLN A 717 -0.71 5.84 23.03
C GLN A 717 -0.58 5.61 24.54
N GLY A 718 0.58 5.12 25.01
CA GLY A 718 0.86 4.77 26.40
C GLY A 718 2.22 4.05 26.53
N ASP A 719 2.65 3.74 27.76
CA ASP A 719 4.00 3.25 28.09
C ASP A 719 4.45 1.98 27.32
N ASP A 720 3.52 1.22 26.74
CA ASP A 720 3.80 -0.12 26.21
C ASP A 720 3.91 -0.23 24.68
N ASN A 721 3.59 0.82 23.90
CA ASN A 721 3.49 0.80 22.42
C ASN A 721 2.76 -0.45 21.86
N HIS A 722 1.84 -1.02 22.64
CA HIS A 722 1.17 -2.28 22.29
C HIS A 722 0.13 -2.03 21.19
N PRO A 723 -0.05 -2.98 20.25
CA PRO A 723 -1.06 -2.86 19.22
C PRO A 723 -2.46 -2.91 19.84
N TRP A 724 -3.41 -2.14 19.27
CA TRP A 724 -4.80 -2.18 19.70
C TRP A 724 -5.40 -3.57 19.55
N LEU A 725 -5.10 -4.21 18.41
CA LEU A 725 -5.60 -5.50 18.00
C LEU A 725 -4.47 -6.55 17.99
N LYS A 726 -4.78 -7.73 18.51
CA LYS A 726 -4.00 -8.95 18.30
C LYS A 726 -4.67 -9.80 17.20
N SER A 727 -3.93 -10.74 16.61
CA SER A 727 -4.49 -11.65 15.60
C SER A 727 -5.70 -12.45 16.11
N SER A 728 -5.71 -12.79 17.40
CA SER A 728 -6.84 -13.45 18.08
C SER A 728 -8.11 -12.61 18.10
N ASP A 729 -7.98 -11.28 18.05
CA ASP A 729 -9.11 -10.35 18.18
C ASP A 729 -9.94 -10.30 16.90
N PHE A 730 -9.44 -10.83 15.77
CA PHE A 730 -10.18 -11.00 14.52
C PHE A 730 -10.99 -12.29 14.47
N LEU A 731 -10.54 -13.36 15.12
CA LEU A 731 -11.20 -14.67 15.02
C LEU A 731 -12.60 -14.64 15.63
N ARG A 732 -12.74 -14.03 16.81
CA ARG A 732 -14.01 -13.99 17.56
C ARG A 732 -15.13 -13.26 16.79
N PRO A 733 -14.95 -12.03 16.30
CA PRO A 733 -15.96 -11.36 15.48
C PRO A 733 -15.98 -11.84 14.03
N GLY A 734 -14.81 -12.17 13.46
CA GLY A 734 -14.68 -12.45 12.03
C GLY A 734 -15.26 -13.80 11.61
N LEU A 735 -15.23 -14.83 12.47
CA LEU A 735 -15.78 -16.15 12.15
C LEU A 735 -17.33 -16.13 12.07
N PRO A 736 -18.07 -15.57 13.04
CA PRO A 736 -19.52 -15.36 12.91
C PRO A 736 -19.89 -14.49 11.71
N VAL A 737 -19.17 -13.39 11.47
CA VAL A 737 -19.41 -12.51 10.32
C VAL A 737 -19.21 -13.28 9.01
N SER A 738 -18.16 -14.08 8.89
CA SER A 738 -17.90 -14.88 7.68
C SER A 738 -19.01 -15.92 7.44
N VAL A 739 -19.47 -16.61 8.49
CA VAL A 739 -20.56 -17.61 8.39
C VAL A 739 -21.88 -16.98 7.97
N VAL A 740 -22.27 -15.87 8.60
CA VAL A 740 -23.50 -15.14 8.22
C VAL A 740 -23.38 -14.62 6.79
N SER A 741 -22.20 -14.20 6.39
CA SER A 741 -21.97 -13.69 5.04
C SER A 741 -22.05 -14.78 3.99
N ILE A 742 -21.56 -16.00 4.26
CA ILE A 742 -21.77 -17.16 3.39
C ILE A 742 -23.27 -17.36 3.15
N ALA A 743 -24.09 -17.33 4.21
CA ALA A 743 -25.53 -17.52 4.09
C ALA A 743 -26.19 -16.41 3.25
N VAL A 744 -25.81 -15.15 3.46
CA VAL A 744 -26.38 -14.00 2.72
C VAL A 744 -25.95 -14.00 1.26
N VAL A 745 -24.68 -14.25 0.97
CA VAL A 745 -24.16 -14.30 -0.40
C VAL A 745 -24.75 -15.49 -1.16
N ALA A 746 -24.82 -16.66 -0.52
CA ALA A 746 -25.41 -17.86 -1.14
C ALA A 746 -26.94 -17.78 -1.34
N SER A 747 -27.63 -16.92 -0.57
CA SER A 747 -29.09 -16.73 -0.72
C SER A 747 -29.43 -15.48 -1.53
N LEU A 748 -29.25 -14.29 -0.96
CA LEU A 748 -29.60 -13.01 -1.59
C LEU A 748 -28.73 -12.74 -2.82
N GLY A 749 -27.42 -12.99 -2.75
CA GLY A 749 -26.53 -12.81 -3.90
C GLY A 749 -26.91 -13.72 -5.07
N PHE A 750 -27.25 -14.98 -4.78
CA PHE A 750 -27.77 -15.92 -5.78
C PHE A 750 -29.11 -15.46 -6.35
N LEU A 751 -30.09 -15.16 -5.51
CA LEU A 751 -31.44 -14.80 -5.93
C LEU A 751 -31.45 -13.56 -6.83
N LEU A 752 -30.65 -12.55 -6.49
CA LEU A 752 -30.47 -11.36 -7.33
C LEU A 752 -29.76 -11.69 -8.65
N SER A 753 -28.77 -12.59 -8.62
CA SER A 753 -28.08 -13.04 -9.84
C SER A 753 -29.02 -13.83 -10.76
N GLU A 754 -29.90 -14.67 -10.21
CA GLU A 754 -30.91 -15.42 -10.96
C GLU A 754 -31.99 -14.49 -11.56
N MET A 755 -32.47 -13.51 -10.79
CA MET A 755 -33.41 -12.48 -11.27
C MET A 755 -32.82 -11.63 -12.41
N MET A 756 -31.54 -11.27 -12.29
CA MET A 756 -30.82 -10.55 -13.35
C MET A 756 -30.77 -11.38 -14.63
N VAL A 757 -30.36 -12.65 -14.55
CA VAL A 757 -30.23 -13.50 -15.73
C VAL A 757 -31.59 -13.77 -16.39
N THR A 758 -32.64 -14.00 -15.61
CA THR A 758 -34.01 -14.19 -16.15
C THR A 758 -34.55 -12.95 -16.86
N THR A 759 -34.26 -11.74 -16.37
CA THR A 759 -34.68 -10.48 -17.01
C THR A 759 -33.93 -10.19 -18.31
N SER A 760 -32.63 -10.50 -18.38
CA SER A 760 -31.83 -10.36 -19.61
C SER A 760 -32.33 -11.28 -20.74
N VAL A 761 -32.79 -12.50 -20.41
CA VAL A 761 -33.37 -13.45 -21.37
C VAL A 761 -34.69 -12.95 -21.95
N VAL A 762 -35.55 -12.34 -21.13
CA VAL A 762 -36.86 -11.79 -21.58
C VAL A 762 -36.67 -10.59 -22.51
N HIS A 763 -35.66 -9.75 -22.30
CA HIS A 763 -35.35 -8.64 -23.22
C HIS A 763 -34.82 -9.14 -24.56
N ALA A 764 -33.98 -10.19 -24.58
CA ALA A 764 -33.46 -10.77 -25.82
C ALA A 764 -34.56 -11.42 -26.70
N THR A 765 -35.66 -11.89 -26.11
CA THR A 765 -36.80 -12.44 -26.86
C THR A 765 -37.73 -11.38 -27.46
N HIS A 766 -37.61 -10.12 -27.05
CA HIS A 766 -38.44 -9.00 -27.55
C HIS A 766 -37.70 -8.05 -28.52
N VAL A 767 -36.43 -8.31 -28.81
CA VAL A 767 -35.68 -7.62 -29.86
C VAL A 767 -35.66 -8.54 -31.07
N ASP A 768 -36.63 -8.38 -31.97
CA ASP A 768 -36.65 -9.03 -33.28
C ASP A 768 -35.32 -8.77 -34.02
N PRO A 769 -34.74 -9.77 -34.70
CA PRO A 769 -33.56 -9.54 -35.53
C PRO A 769 -34.02 -8.82 -36.79
N VAL A 770 -33.72 -7.52 -36.88
CA VAL A 770 -33.77 -6.73 -38.12
C VAL A 770 -32.37 -6.52 -38.64
#